data_AF-A0A432J516-F1
#
_entry.id   AF-A0A432J516-F1
#
_cell.length_a   1.000
_cell.length_b   1.000
_cell.length_c   1.000
_cell.angle_alpha   90.00
_cell.angle_beta   90.00
_cell.angle_gamma   90.00
#
_symmetry.space_group_name_H-M   'P 1'
#
loop_
_entity.id
_entity.type
_entity.pdbx_description
1 polymer ?
#
loop_
_entity_poly.entity_id
_entity_poly.type
_entity_poly.pdbx_seq_one_letter_code
_entity_poly.pdbx_strand_id
1 'polypeptide(L)'
;MRKQLKSRLFLLLSLLLLTSFLTGCRNAEDFATIEVTPLGTVTVEANATPAALPSPKPVPDALAVKTTLHPAIDPACLENKGAFALVTASLPKKGLEPGMVQVFCATGAPADAPVRFTLRSPSGQEQSYDVMSVDQGGVTAAIQPITIGADAEPGKWTLTASYQNQTSSLSFKVLPPSHPFLVLSEPVADDAKQIRVAIGGLTPNAQAIFAIYKLIPGTVNDGASEAQGELLLDNIIQADAEGRADVVLDIADQPGGPYLLVLLPSDSSLATNPVVQLPDQQNMALAVNIHRSGEKVSQGGAPGTAMEDYLPANLPAAPRLVEASANLPDSVSVNLPDATLPECTSTDAPTIRLWPGSGEIGEWWFGCASGFDANTPLKVDARLGDGKLITFNLTATSSEGVKVFRWYSAPKEGSGVFSLSLSDPGGHKAKIDWQIASASRPHVLTFPHTVVKGVGSDLYLTGFPANAEVKLGIYRLAKEGAAQRVAQLKVQADSNGMLQKDFAEANQLQPGSYMLLAEGLPTYRFADIDTTASAVEFFSVGGELDPKSEFYTLFLGRKPGVLVAVGEKPASEIAEATSSPSEETPATATATSVPPTATPATVATTANGIPKVFTLAADNSGRPVCPAKTAKERAICIVPTTVEQGTYVLMIMQGFKSGTSFHISVKTPKGGVARFNRKANKSGFAEAHWYPLNNESLGNYRVSIVGGGKKFSKTFKVIKAQSPHVVVQSRSVKPGTPVIISVTGLAPSTNYILARYQGKEKKEGDIAFKLISETAIKTDKRGGARKQFGTKAKDKGILFLTMIFKPGDSTPLAKEVYSPGKSLYLRYPFAWGQYKP
;
A
#
# COMPACT_ATOMS: atom_id res chain seq x y z
N MET A 1 13.11 59.11 -35.07
CA MET A 1 13.49 58.50 -33.77
C MET A 1 12.37 57.66 -33.12
N ARG A 2 11.17 58.18 -32.80
CA ARG A 2 10.15 57.48 -31.96
C ARG A 2 9.79 56.01 -32.29
N LYS A 3 9.93 55.51 -33.54
CA LYS A 3 9.63 54.09 -33.88
C LYS A 3 10.67 53.08 -33.35
N GLN A 4 11.98 53.40 -33.35
CA GLN A 4 13.00 52.44 -32.91
C GLN A 4 12.98 52.17 -31.39
N LEU A 5 12.56 53.16 -30.59
CA LEU A 5 12.51 53.02 -29.13
C LEU A 5 11.51 51.93 -28.70
N LYS A 6 10.35 51.84 -29.36
CA LYS A 6 9.34 50.81 -29.05
C LYS A 6 9.82 49.38 -29.35
N SER A 7 10.55 49.18 -30.45
CA SER A 7 11.08 47.86 -30.81
C SER A 7 12.12 47.36 -29.81
N ARG A 8 13.04 48.21 -29.36
CA ARG A 8 14.02 47.84 -28.32
C ARG A 8 13.38 47.60 -26.96
N LEU A 9 12.38 48.40 -26.58
CA LEU A 9 11.65 48.20 -25.32
C LEU A 9 10.89 46.87 -25.30
N PHE A 10 10.24 46.49 -26.41
CA PHE A 10 9.53 45.21 -26.52
C PHE A 10 10.50 44.03 -26.45
N LEU A 11 11.65 44.11 -27.14
CA LEU A 11 12.66 43.05 -27.09
C LEU A 11 13.25 42.87 -25.68
N LEU A 12 13.48 43.97 -24.94
CA LEU A 12 13.94 43.92 -23.56
C LEU A 12 12.91 43.28 -22.64
N LEU A 13 11.63 43.64 -22.80
CA LEU A 13 10.52 43.11 -21.99
C LEU A 13 10.30 41.61 -22.25
N SER A 14 10.35 41.19 -23.53
CA SER A 14 10.30 39.76 -23.89
C SER A 14 11.48 38.96 -23.35
N LEU A 15 12.68 39.55 -23.31
CA LEU A 15 13.87 38.87 -22.76
C LEU A 15 13.79 38.75 -21.22
N LEU A 16 13.34 39.80 -20.52
CA LEU A 16 13.05 39.77 -19.08
C LEU A 16 12.00 38.71 -18.73
N LEU A 17 10.91 38.63 -19.50
CA LEU A 17 9.90 37.59 -19.34
C LEU A 17 10.46 36.17 -19.59
N LEU A 18 11.30 35.98 -20.61
CA LEU A 18 11.96 34.68 -20.83
C LEU A 18 12.87 34.29 -19.66
N THR A 19 13.59 35.24 -19.05
CA THR A 19 14.43 34.95 -17.88
C THR A 19 13.63 34.61 -16.61
N SER A 20 12.41 35.13 -16.44
CA SER A 20 11.56 34.80 -15.28
C SER A 20 10.75 33.51 -15.44
N PHE A 21 10.71 32.90 -16.64
CA PHE A 21 10.12 31.57 -16.86
C PHE A 21 11.11 30.40 -16.67
N LEU A 22 12.41 30.67 -16.48
CA LEU A 22 13.45 29.63 -16.37
C LEU A 22 13.84 29.25 -14.93
N THR A 23 13.27 29.89 -13.91
CA THR A 23 13.51 29.59 -12.48
C THR A 23 12.33 28.90 -11.78
N GLY A 24 11.24 28.59 -12.50
CA GLY A 24 10.01 28.03 -11.93
C GLY A 24 9.89 26.51 -11.87
N CYS A 25 10.87 25.75 -12.37
CA CYS A 25 10.79 24.29 -12.48
C CYS A 25 11.74 23.56 -11.52
N ARG A 26 11.39 23.55 -10.23
CA ARG A 26 11.73 22.46 -9.32
C ARG A 26 10.44 21.94 -8.73
N ASN A 27 10.05 20.72 -9.12
CA ASN A 27 9.03 19.98 -8.40
C ASN A 27 9.56 19.71 -6.99
N ALA A 28 8.72 19.91 -5.98
CA ALA A 28 8.95 19.30 -4.67
C ALA A 28 8.56 17.83 -4.79
N GLU A 29 9.52 16.98 -5.16
CA GLU A 29 9.37 15.54 -5.12
C GLU A 29 9.48 15.06 -3.66
N ASP A 30 8.78 13.98 -3.32
CA ASP A 30 8.68 13.48 -1.95
C ASP A 30 9.96 12.77 -1.50
N PHE A 31 10.95 13.57 -1.10
CA PHE A 31 12.19 13.10 -0.50
C PHE A 31 11.93 12.62 0.93
N ALA A 32 12.08 11.31 1.15
CA ALA A 32 12.32 10.78 2.49
C ALA A 32 13.72 11.19 2.96
N THR A 33 13.90 11.36 4.27
CA THR A 33 15.22 11.52 4.90
C THR A 33 15.45 10.39 5.89
N ILE A 34 16.64 9.80 5.85
CA ILE A 34 17.04 8.71 6.74
C ILE A 34 17.97 9.34 7.79
N GLU A 35 17.55 9.39 9.04
CA GLU A 35 18.40 9.86 10.13
C GLU A 35 18.99 8.66 10.89
N VAL A 36 20.32 8.63 10.98
CA VAL A 36 21.08 7.55 11.61
C VAL A 36 21.37 7.96 13.04
N THR A 37 20.40 7.76 13.94
CA THR A 37 20.60 8.03 15.37
C THR A 37 21.45 6.90 15.98
N PRO A 38 22.72 7.13 16.38
CA PRO A 38 23.51 6.10 17.04
C PRO A 38 22.90 5.78 18.41
N LEU A 39 22.58 4.51 18.66
CA LEU A 39 22.18 4.06 19.99
C LEU A 39 23.39 4.09 20.93
N GLY A 40 23.23 4.68 22.11
CA GLY A 40 24.26 4.71 23.15
C GLY A 40 24.58 3.33 23.74
N THR A 41 25.66 3.25 24.49
CA THR A 41 26.06 2.04 25.23
C THR A 41 25.06 1.66 26.32
N VAL A 42 24.76 0.37 26.45
CA VAL A 42 23.77 -0.22 27.38
C VAL A 42 24.44 -1.34 28.20
N THR A 43 24.03 -1.58 29.45
CA THR A 43 24.61 -2.62 30.34
C THR A 43 23.59 -3.23 31.31
N VAL A 44 23.83 -4.49 31.73
CA VAL A 44 23.13 -5.33 32.75
C VAL A 44 21.62 -5.60 32.54
N GLU A 45 21.02 -6.72 33.00
CA GLU A 45 21.52 -7.97 33.63
C GLU A 45 20.74 -9.20 33.07
N ALA A 46 21.08 -10.43 33.49
CA ALA A 46 20.40 -11.67 33.08
C ALA A 46 19.75 -12.40 34.27
N ASN A 47 18.44 -12.68 34.19
CA ASN A 47 17.73 -13.41 35.25
C ASN A 47 16.48 -14.17 34.75
N ALA A 48 16.65 -15.41 34.24
CA ALA A 48 15.59 -16.41 34.06
C ALA A 48 16.16 -17.82 33.80
N THR A 49 15.53 -18.86 34.36
CA THR A 49 15.92 -20.27 34.19
C THR A 49 15.20 -20.91 32.99
N PRO A 50 15.88 -21.68 32.11
CA PRO A 50 15.27 -22.19 30.87
C PRO A 50 14.30 -23.37 31.06
N ALA A 51 13.30 -23.45 30.18
CA ALA A 51 12.38 -24.58 30.03
C ALA A 51 12.60 -25.29 28.66
N ALA A 52 12.02 -26.48 28.50
CA ALA A 52 12.38 -27.42 27.43
C ALA A 52 11.98 -26.98 25.99
N LEU A 53 12.85 -27.33 25.03
CA LEU A 53 12.82 -26.89 23.63
C LEU A 53 11.66 -27.47 22.80
N PRO A 54 10.86 -26.63 22.10
CA PRO A 54 10.22 -27.01 20.85
C PRO A 54 11.22 -26.98 19.68
N SER A 55 10.85 -27.56 18.53
CA SER A 55 11.67 -27.53 17.31
C SER A 55 11.94 -26.10 16.80
N PRO A 56 13.14 -25.80 16.27
CA PRO A 56 13.54 -24.42 16.00
C PRO A 56 12.76 -23.77 14.85
N LYS A 57 12.13 -22.62 15.15
CA LYS A 57 12.09 -21.50 14.19
C LYS A 57 13.48 -20.83 14.17
N PRO A 58 13.99 -20.40 13.01
CA PRO A 58 15.31 -19.75 12.94
C PRO A 58 15.29 -18.29 13.43
N VAL A 59 14.20 -17.56 13.17
CA VAL A 59 14.03 -16.13 13.49
C VAL A 59 12.78 -15.95 14.35
N PRO A 60 12.80 -15.09 15.39
CA PRO A 60 11.63 -14.80 16.21
C PRO A 60 10.71 -13.81 15.49
N ASP A 61 9.39 -14.06 15.55
CA ASP A 61 8.38 -13.17 14.95
C ASP A 61 8.29 -11.80 15.67
N ALA A 62 8.72 -11.76 16.93
CA ALA A 62 8.79 -10.55 17.76
C ALA A 62 10.07 -10.54 18.60
N LEU A 63 10.66 -9.35 18.77
CA LEU A 63 11.92 -9.14 19.49
C LEU A 63 11.73 -8.13 20.63
N ALA A 64 12.22 -8.45 21.84
CA ALA A 64 12.25 -7.49 22.94
C ALA A 64 13.57 -6.69 22.90
N VAL A 65 13.47 -5.38 22.66
CA VAL A 65 14.62 -4.49 22.51
C VAL A 65 14.65 -3.50 23.67
N LYS A 66 15.51 -3.74 24.66
CA LYS A 66 15.77 -2.78 25.75
C LYS A 66 16.76 -1.73 25.24
N THR A 67 16.31 -0.48 25.16
CA THR A 67 17.18 0.67 24.90
C THR A 67 17.30 1.52 26.16
N THR A 68 18.50 2.03 26.41
CA THR A 68 18.74 3.12 27.37
C THR A 68 19.12 4.34 26.54
N LEU A 69 18.22 5.31 26.42
CA LEU A 69 18.45 6.52 25.64
C LEU A 69 19.49 7.40 26.36
N HIS A 70 20.70 7.44 25.81
CA HIS A 70 21.75 8.38 26.20
C HIS A 70 22.24 9.16 24.98
N PRO A 71 21.53 10.24 24.58
CA PRO A 71 22.11 11.33 23.78
C PRO A 71 23.03 12.19 24.68
N ALA A 72 23.91 11.55 25.43
CA ALA A 72 24.93 12.22 26.21
C ALA A 72 26.07 12.58 25.26
N ILE A 73 26.22 13.86 24.97
CA ILE A 73 27.43 14.40 24.34
C ILE A 73 28.61 13.96 25.21
N ASP A 74 29.63 13.34 24.62
CA ASP A 74 30.74 12.80 25.40
C ASP A 74 31.35 13.91 26.27
N PRO A 75 31.59 13.70 27.57
CA PRO A 75 32.15 14.73 28.45
C PRO A 75 33.44 15.38 27.93
N ALA A 76 34.27 14.66 27.16
CA ALA A 76 35.47 15.22 26.52
C ALA A 76 35.17 16.25 25.42
N CYS A 77 33.96 16.21 24.82
CA CYS A 77 33.45 17.22 23.89
C CYS A 77 32.87 18.46 24.61
N LEU A 78 32.52 18.32 25.90
CA LEU A 78 32.08 19.42 26.78
C LEU A 78 33.26 20.05 27.57
N GLU A 79 34.49 19.55 27.42
CA GLU A 79 35.68 20.20 27.96
C GLU A 79 36.01 21.48 27.17
N ASN A 80 35.84 22.66 27.78
CA ASN A 80 36.24 23.91 27.15
C ASN A 80 37.78 24.06 27.14
N LYS A 81 38.40 23.86 25.96
CA LYS A 81 39.86 23.93 25.77
C LYS A 81 40.36 25.29 25.26
N GLY A 82 39.47 26.27 25.06
CA GLY A 82 39.79 27.65 24.67
C GLY A 82 40.39 27.87 23.28
N ALA A 83 40.90 26.83 22.62
CA ALA A 83 41.46 26.84 21.26
C ALA A 83 40.83 25.73 20.41
N PHE A 84 40.84 25.88 19.08
CA PHE A 84 40.25 24.91 18.16
C PHE A 84 40.95 23.56 18.25
N ALA A 85 40.22 22.52 18.66
CA ALA A 85 40.77 21.20 18.94
C ALA A 85 39.84 20.07 18.49
N LEU A 86 40.40 19.06 17.83
CA LEU A 86 39.74 17.79 17.56
C LEU A 86 39.88 16.87 18.78
N VAL A 87 38.74 16.57 19.41
CA VAL A 87 38.61 15.67 20.56
C VAL A 87 37.65 14.52 20.24
N THR A 88 37.65 13.48 21.06
CA THR A 88 36.80 12.29 20.88
C THR A 88 36.72 11.52 22.19
N ALA A 89 35.72 10.67 22.32
CA ALA A 89 35.65 9.65 23.37
C ALA A 89 36.94 8.80 23.41
N SER A 90 37.23 8.15 24.54
CA SER A 90 38.47 7.35 24.70
C SER A 90 38.58 6.22 23.67
N LEU A 91 39.34 6.47 22.58
CA LEU A 91 39.56 5.51 21.50
C LEU A 91 40.03 4.15 22.04
N PRO A 92 39.48 3.02 21.56
CA PRO A 92 39.92 1.70 21.99
C PRO A 92 41.41 1.50 21.74
N LYS A 93 42.16 1.08 22.77
CA LYS A 93 43.64 1.01 22.76
C LYS A 93 44.25 0.13 21.66
N LYS A 94 43.45 -0.70 20.98
CA LYS A 94 43.86 -1.56 19.86
C LYS A 94 43.64 -0.90 18.48
N GLY A 95 42.76 0.10 18.38
CA GLY A 95 42.15 0.59 17.15
C GLY A 95 40.64 0.33 17.10
N LEU A 96 39.96 0.93 16.11
CA LEU A 96 38.56 0.68 15.77
C LEU A 96 38.46 -0.52 14.82
N GLU A 97 37.34 -1.24 14.88
CA GLU A 97 36.97 -2.24 13.85
C GLU A 97 35.90 -1.66 12.91
N PRO A 98 35.79 -2.14 11.66
CA PRO A 98 34.65 -1.87 10.79
C PRO A 98 33.30 -2.12 11.47
N GLY A 99 32.30 -1.32 11.13
CA GLY A 99 30.98 -1.29 11.80
C GLY A 99 30.93 -0.47 13.09
N MET A 100 32.07 -0.19 13.76
CA MET A 100 32.07 0.67 14.94
C MET A 100 31.77 2.13 14.58
N VAL A 101 30.86 2.76 15.33
CA VAL A 101 30.61 4.21 15.31
C VAL A 101 31.47 4.88 16.38
N GLN A 102 32.27 5.87 15.99
CA GLN A 102 33.07 6.69 16.90
C GLN A 102 32.66 8.17 16.77
N VAL A 103 32.35 8.82 17.88
CA VAL A 103 31.99 10.26 17.90
C VAL A 103 33.25 11.11 17.99
N PHE A 104 33.42 12.03 17.05
CA PHE A 104 34.48 13.03 17.04
C PHE A 104 33.88 14.43 17.16
N CYS A 105 34.55 15.32 17.88
CA CYS A 105 34.07 16.67 18.15
C CYS A 105 35.19 17.68 17.87
N ALA A 106 34.86 18.78 17.19
CA ALA A 106 35.75 19.91 16.99
C ALA A 106 35.28 21.06 17.89
N THR A 107 35.92 21.23 19.04
CA THR A 107 35.59 22.28 20.01
C THR A 107 36.27 23.60 19.64
N GLY A 108 35.65 24.73 20.00
CA GLY A 108 36.28 26.06 19.89
C GLY A 108 36.11 26.78 18.55
N ALA A 109 35.37 26.21 17.59
CA ALA A 109 34.76 27.00 16.52
C ALA A 109 33.50 27.71 17.07
N PRO A 110 33.18 28.97 16.70
CA PRO A 110 31.98 29.68 17.16
C PRO A 110 30.68 28.91 16.86
N ALA A 111 29.58 29.25 17.55
CA ALA A 111 28.26 28.75 17.16
C ALA A 111 27.92 29.16 15.72
N ASP A 112 27.18 28.31 15.02
CA ASP A 112 26.83 28.43 13.59
C ASP A 112 28.03 28.54 12.63
N ALA A 113 29.23 28.15 13.08
CA ALA A 113 30.40 28.03 12.23
C ALA A 113 30.44 26.68 11.49
N PRO A 114 30.61 26.65 10.16
CA PRO A 114 30.88 25.41 9.43
C PRO A 114 32.31 24.94 9.71
N VAL A 115 32.44 23.73 10.23
CA VAL A 115 33.70 23.03 10.47
C VAL A 115 33.81 21.86 9.50
N ARG A 116 34.88 21.82 8.71
CA ARG A 116 35.16 20.71 7.79
C ARG A 116 35.97 19.64 8.48
N PHE A 117 35.39 18.46 8.63
CA PHE A 117 36.10 17.23 8.95
C PHE A 117 36.58 16.59 7.63
N THR A 118 37.82 16.11 7.59
CA THR A 118 38.39 15.34 6.48
C THR A 118 39.04 14.08 7.03
N LEU A 119 38.52 12.93 6.64
CA LEU A 119 38.99 11.61 7.02
C LEU A 119 39.86 11.05 5.88
N ARG A 120 41.12 10.69 6.19
CA ARG A 120 42.08 10.13 5.22
C ARG A 120 42.44 8.68 5.52
N SER A 121 42.36 7.83 4.50
CA SER A 121 42.71 6.39 4.53
C SER A 121 44.23 6.14 4.52
N PRO A 122 44.68 4.88 4.76
CA PRO A 122 46.07 4.47 4.58
C PRO A 122 46.58 4.63 3.14
N SER A 123 45.75 4.33 2.13
CA SER A 123 46.03 4.61 0.71
C SER A 123 45.99 6.09 0.31
N GLY A 124 45.54 6.97 1.21
CA GLY A 124 45.47 8.42 0.98
C GLY A 124 44.19 8.92 0.30
N GLN A 125 43.15 8.08 0.20
CA GLN A 125 41.81 8.53 -0.17
C GLN A 125 41.24 9.45 0.93
N GLU A 126 40.39 10.41 0.55
CA GLU A 126 39.80 11.39 1.47
C GLU A 126 38.28 11.46 1.34
N GLN A 127 37.59 11.40 2.48
CA GLN A 127 36.18 11.74 2.65
C GLN A 127 36.09 13.05 3.45
N SER A 128 35.11 13.91 3.19
CA SER A 128 34.94 15.18 3.92
C SER A 128 33.49 15.48 4.27
N TYR A 129 33.29 16.03 5.46
CA TYR A 129 31.98 16.32 6.06
C TYR A 129 31.99 17.76 6.59
N ASP A 130 31.05 18.59 6.14
CA ASP A 130 30.89 19.97 6.61
C ASP A 130 29.79 20.01 7.68
N VAL A 131 30.16 20.36 8.91
CA VAL A 131 29.31 20.26 10.11
C VAL A 131 29.19 21.62 10.78
N MET A 132 27.97 22.02 11.13
CA MET A 132 27.74 23.26 11.88
C MET A 132 28.08 23.07 13.37
N SER A 133 28.88 23.96 13.92
CA SER A 133 29.18 24.02 15.36
C SER A 133 27.97 24.55 16.14
N VAL A 134 27.59 23.88 17.22
CA VAL A 134 26.47 24.25 18.11
C VAL A 134 26.96 24.63 19.49
N ASP A 135 26.30 25.58 20.16
CA ASP A 135 26.53 25.86 21.59
C ASP A 135 25.76 24.86 22.46
N GLN A 136 26.49 24.14 23.30
CA GLN A 136 25.95 23.18 24.26
C GLN A 136 26.48 23.49 25.66
N GLY A 137 25.87 24.48 26.32
CA GLY A 137 26.16 24.84 27.70
C GLY A 137 27.33 25.82 27.89
N GLY A 138 27.63 26.65 26.89
CA GLY A 138 28.78 27.56 26.89
C GLY A 138 30.06 26.94 26.31
N VAL A 139 29.92 25.79 25.63
CA VAL A 139 30.98 25.15 24.84
C VAL A 139 30.45 24.94 23.44
N THR A 140 31.13 25.53 22.46
CA THR A 140 30.76 25.41 21.05
C THR A 140 31.54 24.27 20.40
N ALA A 141 30.81 23.30 19.85
CA ALA A 141 31.36 22.10 19.23
C ALA A 141 30.61 21.73 17.95
N ALA A 142 31.35 21.40 16.90
CA ALA A 142 30.82 20.63 15.77
C ALA A 142 31.02 19.13 16.09
N ILE A 143 29.96 18.32 15.98
CA ILE A 143 29.97 16.91 16.38
C ILE A 143 29.72 16.04 15.14
N GLN A 144 30.65 15.15 14.82
CA GLN A 144 30.56 14.21 13.70
C GLN A 144 30.70 12.76 14.21
N PRO A 145 29.63 11.96 14.21
CA PRO A 145 29.77 10.50 14.28
C PRO A 145 30.40 9.99 12.99
N ILE A 146 31.43 9.14 13.08
CA ILE A 146 32.06 8.48 11.94
C ILE A 146 31.96 6.97 12.15
N THR A 147 31.39 6.28 11.18
CA THR A 147 31.33 4.81 11.15
C THR A 147 32.35 4.28 10.17
N ILE A 148 33.11 3.26 10.55
CA ILE A 148 34.12 2.66 9.67
C ILE A 148 33.44 1.69 8.70
N GLY A 149 33.51 1.98 7.39
CA GLY A 149 32.85 1.24 6.32
C GLY A 149 33.33 -0.21 6.14
N ALA A 150 32.55 -1.03 5.43
CA ALA A 150 32.83 -2.46 5.26
C ALA A 150 34.00 -2.78 4.32
N ASP A 151 34.41 -1.79 3.54
CA ASP A 151 35.53 -1.75 2.61
C ASP A 151 36.77 -1.03 3.19
N ALA A 152 36.69 -0.52 4.43
CA ALA A 152 37.73 0.29 5.03
C ALA A 152 39.06 -0.46 5.21
N GLU A 153 40.13 0.06 4.59
CA GLU A 153 41.49 -0.48 4.68
C GLU A 153 42.00 -0.55 6.13
N PRO A 154 42.43 -1.74 6.62
CA PRO A 154 43.12 -1.86 7.90
C PRO A 154 44.47 -1.12 7.88
N GLY A 155 44.67 -0.19 8.80
CA GLY A 155 45.87 0.65 8.81
C GLY A 155 45.76 1.88 9.70
N LYS A 156 46.64 2.87 9.47
CA LYS A 156 46.61 4.15 10.18
C LYS A 156 45.77 5.15 9.39
N TRP A 157 44.62 5.51 9.93
CA TRP A 157 43.74 6.56 9.42
C TRP A 157 44.08 7.89 10.10
N THR A 158 43.71 9.01 9.49
CA THR A 158 43.82 10.34 10.11
C THR A 158 42.59 11.18 9.82
N LEU A 159 41.95 11.66 10.89
CA LEU A 159 40.89 12.64 10.82
C LEU A 159 41.47 14.04 11.06
N THR A 160 41.07 15.02 10.27
CA THR A 160 41.43 16.43 10.44
C THR A 160 40.17 17.27 10.49
N ALA A 161 39.93 17.99 11.59
CA ALA A 161 38.95 19.06 11.63
C ALA A 161 39.61 20.38 11.21
N SER A 162 38.86 21.24 10.53
CA SER A 162 39.35 22.53 10.03
C SER A 162 38.28 23.62 10.06
N TYR A 163 38.67 24.80 10.51
CA TYR A 163 37.84 26.01 10.57
C TYR A 163 38.68 27.24 10.24
N GLN A 164 38.33 27.97 9.18
CA GLN A 164 39.14 29.06 8.62
C GLN A 164 40.60 28.59 8.40
N ASN A 165 41.57 29.24 9.05
CA ASN A 165 43.00 28.91 8.99
C ASN A 165 43.46 27.98 10.14
N GLN A 166 42.52 27.48 10.96
CA GLN A 166 42.82 26.60 12.10
C GLN A 166 42.53 25.14 11.72
N THR A 167 43.45 24.24 12.07
CA THR A 167 43.36 22.80 11.77
C THR A 167 43.77 21.98 12.98
N SER A 168 43.11 20.86 13.22
CA SER A 168 43.44 19.94 14.32
C SER A 168 43.25 18.51 13.83
N SER A 169 44.28 17.66 13.98
CA SER A 169 44.33 16.33 13.39
C SER A 169 44.58 15.25 14.45
N LEU A 170 43.87 14.13 14.31
CA LEU A 170 43.97 12.95 15.15
C LEU A 170 44.16 11.72 14.27
N SER A 171 45.22 10.94 14.53
CA SER A 171 45.40 9.64 13.89
C SER A 171 44.89 8.51 14.79
N PHE A 172 44.19 7.56 14.20
CA PHE A 172 43.78 6.31 14.84
C PHE A 172 44.10 5.11 13.96
N LYS A 173 43.94 3.90 14.49
CA LYS A 173 44.13 2.66 13.75
C LYS A 173 42.78 2.03 13.44
N VAL A 174 42.57 1.60 12.19
CA VAL A 174 41.52 0.65 11.82
C VAL A 174 42.12 -0.75 11.76
N LEU A 175 41.40 -1.72 12.31
CA LEU A 175 41.76 -3.13 12.34
C LEU A 175 41.05 -3.91 11.22
N PRO A 176 41.55 -5.09 10.84
CA PRO A 176 40.72 -6.06 10.11
C PRO A 176 39.50 -6.43 10.98
N PRO A 177 38.32 -6.67 10.40
CA PRO A 177 37.14 -7.05 11.16
C PRO A 177 37.36 -8.41 11.82
N SER A 178 37.11 -8.51 13.14
CA SER A 178 37.27 -9.76 13.89
C SER A 178 35.97 -10.57 14.04
N HIS A 179 34.83 -9.93 13.81
CA HIS A 179 33.47 -10.50 13.93
C HIS A 179 32.57 -9.96 12.79
N PRO A 180 31.43 -10.60 12.50
CA PRO A 180 30.43 -10.07 11.58
C PRO A 180 29.92 -8.69 12.00
N PHE A 181 29.67 -7.81 11.03
CA PHE A 181 29.16 -6.46 11.29
C PHE A 181 28.24 -5.93 10.18
N LEU A 182 27.39 -4.97 10.55
CA LEU A 182 26.54 -4.15 9.71
C LEU A 182 27.05 -2.70 9.72
N VAL A 183 26.96 -2.03 8.57
CA VAL A 183 27.17 -0.58 8.46
C VAL A 183 26.28 -0.03 7.33
N LEU A 184 25.78 1.20 7.48
CA LEU A 184 25.14 1.88 6.37
C LEU A 184 26.20 2.29 5.35
N SER A 185 26.01 1.87 4.11
CA SER A 185 26.64 2.54 2.99
C SER A 185 26.00 3.93 2.84
N GLU A 186 26.72 4.88 2.26
CA GLU A 186 26.15 6.19 1.94
C GLU A 186 24.86 6.00 1.09
N PRO A 187 23.80 6.81 1.33
CA PRO A 187 22.54 6.66 0.62
C PRO A 187 22.75 6.81 -0.89
N VAL A 188 22.08 5.96 -1.68
CA VAL A 188 22.18 6.02 -3.15
C VAL A 188 21.66 7.38 -3.60
N ALA A 189 22.57 8.22 -4.12
CA ALA A 189 22.41 9.68 -4.12
C ALA A 189 21.17 10.23 -4.86
N ASP A 190 20.54 9.44 -5.72
CA ASP A 190 19.37 9.80 -6.53
C ASP A 190 18.05 9.12 -6.10
N ASP A 191 18.03 8.21 -5.11
CA ASP A 191 16.79 7.49 -4.72
C ASP A 191 16.65 7.29 -3.20
N ALA A 192 15.98 8.25 -2.56
CA ALA A 192 15.65 8.26 -1.12
C ALA A 192 14.72 7.10 -0.67
N LYS A 193 14.34 6.20 -1.57
CA LYS A 193 13.52 5.02 -1.32
C LYS A 193 14.35 3.77 -0.97
N GLN A 194 15.68 3.85 -0.95
CA GLN A 194 16.53 2.68 -0.72
C GLN A 194 17.53 2.91 0.43
N ILE A 195 17.61 1.95 1.35
CA ILE A 195 18.71 1.84 2.33
C ILE A 195 19.68 0.77 1.82
N ARG A 196 20.96 1.10 1.64
CA ARG A 196 22.03 0.10 1.44
C ARG A 196 22.73 -0.18 2.77
N VAL A 197 22.66 -1.42 3.22
CA VAL A 197 23.40 -1.94 4.36
C VAL A 197 24.54 -2.78 3.83
N ALA A 198 25.77 -2.32 4.04
CA ALA A 198 26.97 -3.09 3.76
C ALA A 198 27.27 -3.97 4.97
N ILE A 199 27.72 -5.20 4.71
CA ILE A 199 27.92 -6.25 5.70
C ILE A 199 29.32 -6.80 5.49
N GLY A 200 30.06 -7.04 6.57
CA GLY A 200 31.40 -7.61 6.51
C GLY A 200 31.71 -8.50 7.71
N GLY A 201 32.93 -9.06 7.73
CA GLY A 201 33.39 -9.94 8.81
C GLY A 201 32.68 -11.29 8.87
N LEU A 202 31.89 -11.65 7.85
CA LEU A 202 31.35 -12.99 7.68
C LEU A 202 32.46 -13.95 7.23
N THR A 203 32.30 -15.24 7.50
CA THR A 203 33.14 -16.26 6.89
C THR A 203 32.96 -16.24 5.36
N PRO A 204 34.03 -16.22 4.54
CA PRO A 204 33.92 -16.23 3.08
C PRO A 204 33.01 -17.32 2.54
N ASN A 205 32.10 -16.97 1.63
CA ASN A 205 31.08 -17.84 1.06
C ASN A 205 30.12 -18.50 2.09
N ALA A 206 30.06 -18.03 3.34
CA ALA A 206 29.04 -18.47 4.29
C ALA A 206 27.69 -17.80 4.04
N GLN A 207 26.64 -18.38 4.62
CA GLN A 207 25.33 -17.76 4.70
C GLN A 207 25.15 -17.07 6.05
N ALA A 208 24.31 -16.04 6.06
CA ALA A 208 23.79 -15.42 7.28
C ALA A 208 22.32 -15.06 7.04
N ILE A 209 21.60 -14.77 8.12
CA ILE A 209 20.24 -14.26 8.06
C ILE A 209 20.29 -12.76 8.38
N PHE A 210 19.77 -11.95 7.49
CA PHE A 210 19.56 -10.52 7.70
C PHE A 210 18.08 -10.28 8.00
N ALA A 211 17.76 -9.73 9.17
CA ALA A 211 16.41 -9.50 9.65
C ALA A 211 16.13 -8.01 9.89
N ILE A 212 14.88 -7.59 9.66
CA ILE A 212 14.40 -6.22 9.88
C ILE A 212 13.22 -6.27 10.85
N TYR A 213 13.36 -5.55 11.96
CA TYR A 213 12.29 -5.33 12.92
C TYR A 213 11.82 -3.89 12.86
N LYS A 214 10.51 -3.65 12.76
CA LYS A 214 9.96 -2.33 13.05
C LYS A 214 9.86 -2.16 14.56
N LEU A 215 10.47 -1.11 15.11
CA LEU A 215 10.41 -0.86 16.55
C LEU A 215 9.10 -0.16 16.89
N ILE A 216 8.18 -0.91 17.52
CA ILE A 216 6.96 -0.37 18.11
C ILE A 216 7.32 0.21 19.49
N PRO A 217 7.03 1.49 19.78
CA PRO A 217 7.21 2.05 21.11
C PRO A 217 6.36 1.27 22.13
N GLY A 218 7.01 0.60 23.08
CA GLY A 218 6.35 -0.04 24.21
C GLY A 218 6.11 0.94 25.37
N THR A 219 5.39 0.46 26.38
CA THR A 219 5.22 1.17 27.65
C THR A 219 6.53 1.19 28.43
N VAL A 220 7.03 2.38 28.77
CA VAL A 220 8.20 2.53 29.65
C VAL A 220 7.85 2.01 31.04
N ASN A 221 8.63 1.05 31.53
CA ASN A 221 8.65 0.62 32.93
C ASN A 221 10.09 0.79 33.45
N ASP A 222 10.24 1.16 34.72
CA ASP A 222 11.51 1.22 35.45
C ASP A 222 12.64 2.02 34.74
N GLY A 223 12.28 3.06 33.98
CA GLY A 223 13.22 3.94 33.26
C GLY A 223 13.88 3.33 32.01
N ALA A 224 13.57 2.08 31.67
CA ALA A 224 14.03 1.43 30.45
C ALA A 224 12.94 1.48 29.36
N SER A 225 13.28 1.95 28.16
CA SER A 225 12.40 1.85 27.00
C SER A 225 12.51 0.45 26.38
N GLU A 226 11.62 -0.44 26.79
CA GLU A 226 11.32 -1.67 26.05
C GLU A 226 10.55 -1.33 24.77
N ALA A 227 11.24 -1.38 23.63
CA ALA A 227 10.61 -1.40 22.32
C ALA A 227 10.31 -2.85 21.90
N GLN A 228 9.16 -3.08 21.29
CA GLN A 228 8.84 -4.38 20.69
C GLN A 228 9.11 -4.31 19.18
N GLY A 229 10.11 -5.06 18.73
CA GLY A 229 10.39 -5.26 17.32
C GLY A 229 9.39 -6.25 16.71
N GLU A 230 8.56 -5.81 15.76
CA GLU A 230 7.78 -6.71 14.91
C GLU A 230 8.60 -7.06 13.66
N LEU A 231 8.81 -8.35 13.39
CA LEU A 231 9.59 -8.80 12.22
C LEU A 231 8.86 -8.44 10.93
N LEU A 232 9.50 -7.63 10.08
CA LEU A 232 8.99 -7.27 8.76
C LEU A 232 9.51 -8.19 7.65
N LEU A 233 10.78 -8.58 7.75
CA LEU A 233 11.50 -9.28 6.70
C LEU A 233 12.70 -10.03 7.29
N ASP A 234 12.87 -11.29 6.91
CA ASP A 234 14.13 -12.02 7.04
C ASP A 234 14.60 -12.52 5.66
N ASN A 235 15.90 -12.39 5.39
CA ASN A 235 16.53 -12.82 4.14
C ASN A 235 17.79 -13.64 4.44
N ILE A 236 17.95 -14.77 3.76
CA ILE A 236 19.24 -15.48 3.75
C ILE A 236 20.17 -14.74 2.77
N ILE A 237 21.19 -14.11 3.32
CA ILE A 237 22.27 -13.47 2.56
C ILE A 237 23.43 -14.44 2.37
N GLN A 238 24.21 -14.21 1.32
CA GLN A 238 25.33 -15.04 0.91
C GLN A 238 26.58 -14.16 0.83
N ALA A 239 27.59 -14.45 1.63
CA ALA A 239 28.84 -13.69 1.64
C ALA A 239 29.66 -13.96 0.36
N ASP A 240 30.45 -12.96 -0.04
CA ASP A 240 31.45 -13.04 -1.12
C ASP A 240 32.72 -13.79 -0.68
N ALA A 241 33.78 -13.71 -1.49
CA ALA A 241 35.07 -14.35 -1.21
C ALA A 241 35.91 -13.62 -0.14
N GLU A 242 35.55 -12.38 0.19
CA GLU A 242 36.20 -11.53 1.17
C GLU A 242 35.46 -11.48 2.52
N GLY A 243 34.28 -12.12 2.62
CA GLY A 243 33.46 -12.15 3.83
C GLY A 243 32.47 -10.99 3.96
N ARG A 244 32.05 -10.42 2.82
CA ARG A 244 31.13 -9.27 2.73
C ARG A 244 29.81 -9.61 2.06
N ALA A 245 28.78 -8.81 2.28
CA ALA A 245 27.56 -8.80 1.49
C ALA A 245 26.97 -7.38 1.43
N ASP A 246 26.29 -7.05 0.34
CA ASP A 246 25.48 -5.83 0.24
C ASP A 246 24.00 -6.20 0.29
N VAL A 247 23.25 -5.53 1.16
CA VAL A 247 21.79 -5.64 1.24
C VAL A 247 21.18 -4.29 0.86
N VAL A 248 20.47 -4.27 -0.27
CA VAL A 248 19.66 -3.12 -0.68
C VAL A 248 18.23 -3.37 -0.25
N LEU A 249 17.69 -2.45 0.54
CA LEU A 249 16.36 -2.49 1.11
C LEU A 249 15.50 -1.44 0.43
N ASP A 250 14.50 -1.87 -0.32
CA ASP A 250 13.43 -0.99 -0.79
C ASP A 250 12.57 -0.59 0.43
N ILE A 251 12.70 0.67 0.83
CA ILE A 251 11.91 1.28 1.88
C ILE A 251 10.76 2.14 1.31
N ALA A 252 10.52 2.18 0.00
CA ALA A 252 9.56 3.09 -0.65
C ALA A 252 8.22 3.19 0.10
N ASP A 253 7.64 2.03 0.43
CA ASP A 253 6.32 1.88 1.06
C ASP A 253 6.38 1.71 2.60
N GLN A 254 7.58 1.74 3.21
CA GLN A 254 7.74 1.54 4.66
C GLN A 254 7.33 2.80 5.44
N PRO A 255 6.46 2.70 6.46
CA PRO A 255 6.01 3.87 7.22
C PRO A 255 7.15 4.59 7.96
N GLY A 256 6.95 5.86 8.29
CA GLY A 256 7.90 6.61 9.12
C GLY A 256 8.12 5.97 10.50
N GLY A 257 9.26 6.27 11.11
CA GLY A 257 9.66 5.85 12.45
C GLY A 257 10.87 4.91 12.51
N PRO A 258 11.13 4.31 13.70
CA PRO A 258 12.36 3.57 13.99
C PRO A 258 12.31 2.09 13.60
N TYR A 259 13.45 1.58 13.13
CA TYR A 259 13.68 0.20 12.72
C TYR A 259 14.98 -0.33 13.34
N LEU A 260 15.07 -1.65 13.52
CA LEU A 260 16.29 -2.36 13.90
C LEU A 260 16.63 -3.41 12.85
N LEU A 261 17.81 -3.27 12.26
CA LEU A 261 18.43 -4.17 11.31
C LEU A 261 19.33 -5.13 12.10
N VAL A 262 19.24 -6.43 11.87
CA VAL A 262 19.94 -7.46 12.67
C VAL A 262 20.58 -8.50 11.76
N LEU A 263 21.84 -8.82 12.02
CA LEU A 263 22.61 -9.90 11.39
C LEU A 263 22.68 -11.10 12.33
N LEU A 264 22.28 -12.26 11.85
CA LEU A 264 22.28 -13.52 12.59
C LEU A 264 23.11 -14.57 11.82
N PRO A 265 24.05 -15.29 12.46
CA PRO A 265 24.74 -16.42 11.83
C PRO A 265 23.74 -17.50 11.38
N SER A 266 23.98 -18.16 10.23
CA SER A 266 23.02 -19.12 9.64
C SER A 266 22.74 -20.38 10.47
N ASP A 267 23.56 -20.64 11.49
CA ASP A 267 23.44 -21.74 12.45
C ASP A 267 22.81 -21.32 13.79
N SER A 268 22.54 -20.02 13.99
CA SER A 268 21.99 -19.49 15.24
C SER A 268 20.48 -19.74 15.36
N SER A 269 20.09 -20.67 16.24
CA SER A 269 18.70 -20.77 16.68
C SER A 269 18.41 -19.76 17.79
N LEU A 270 17.76 -18.65 17.46
CA LEU A 270 17.21 -17.73 18.46
C LEU A 270 16.04 -18.41 19.20
N ALA A 271 16.32 -18.96 20.38
CA ALA A 271 15.33 -19.63 21.22
C ALA A 271 14.18 -18.68 21.61
N THR A 272 13.02 -19.25 21.95
CA THR A 272 11.78 -18.50 22.26
C THR A 272 12.00 -17.36 23.25
N ASN A 273 11.62 -16.14 22.84
CA ASN A 273 11.93 -14.85 23.49
C ASN A 273 13.44 -14.56 23.60
N PRO A 274 14.14 -14.36 22.47
CA PRO A 274 15.52 -13.89 22.49
C PRO A 274 15.54 -12.41 22.88
N VAL A 275 16.35 -12.08 23.88
CA VAL A 275 16.72 -10.68 24.17
C VAL A 275 18.02 -10.42 23.44
N VAL A 276 17.99 -9.60 22.38
CA VAL A 276 19.21 -9.15 21.70
C VAL A 276 19.94 -8.18 22.62
N GLN A 277 21.01 -8.64 23.24
CA GLN A 277 21.87 -7.84 24.10
C GLN A 277 22.85 -7.05 23.25
N LEU A 278 22.42 -5.85 22.85
CA LEU A 278 23.19 -4.94 22.01
C LEU A 278 24.65 -4.73 22.42
N PRO A 279 25.08 -4.58 23.71
CA PRO A 279 26.50 -4.34 24.01
C PRO A 279 27.48 -5.41 23.50
N ASP A 280 27.11 -6.69 23.52
CA ASP A 280 27.96 -7.79 23.01
C ASP A 280 27.74 -8.05 21.50
N GLN A 281 26.77 -7.37 20.88
CA GLN A 281 26.36 -7.56 19.49
C GLN A 281 26.27 -6.24 18.70
N GLN A 282 26.91 -5.15 19.17
CA GLN A 282 26.76 -3.79 18.59
C GLN A 282 27.07 -3.77 17.09
N ASN A 283 28.08 -4.54 16.68
CA ASN A 283 28.46 -4.68 15.28
C ASN A 283 27.37 -5.36 14.44
N MET A 284 26.63 -6.33 14.99
CA MET A 284 25.64 -7.13 14.27
C MET A 284 24.22 -6.54 14.29
N ALA A 285 23.98 -5.40 14.96
CA ALA A 285 22.65 -4.81 15.08
C ALA A 285 22.68 -3.28 14.99
N LEU A 286 21.85 -2.71 14.10
CA LEU A 286 21.89 -1.31 13.69
C LEU A 286 20.48 -0.72 13.70
N ALA A 287 20.27 0.38 14.44
CA ALA A 287 19.01 1.11 14.41
C ALA A 287 19.03 2.23 13.35
N VAL A 288 17.90 2.44 12.68
CA VAL A 288 17.70 3.51 11.67
C VAL A 288 16.34 4.15 11.84
N ASN A 289 16.23 5.45 11.55
CA ASN A 289 14.96 6.19 11.60
C ASN A 289 14.59 6.69 10.21
N ILE A 290 13.37 6.41 9.76
CA ILE A 290 12.87 6.82 8.44
C ILE A 290 11.90 7.97 8.63
N HIS A 291 12.19 9.12 8.03
CA HIS A 291 11.34 10.32 8.04
C HIS A 291 10.76 10.57 6.65
N ARG A 292 9.50 11.02 6.58
CA ARG A 292 8.82 11.31 5.30
C ARG A 292 8.50 12.78 5.12
N SER A 293 8.63 13.26 3.89
CA SER A 293 8.17 14.60 3.49
C SER A 293 6.70 14.78 3.87
N GLY A 294 6.43 15.78 4.71
CA GLY A 294 5.12 16.02 5.31
C GLY A 294 5.12 15.87 6.84
N GLU A 295 5.95 15.00 7.41
CA GLU A 295 6.25 15.05 8.85
C GLU A 295 7.13 16.27 9.13
N LYS A 296 6.61 17.24 9.88
CA LYS A 296 7.46 18.30 10.46
C LYS A 296 8.33 17.68 11.56
N VAL A 297 9.58 17.39 11.24
CA VAL A 297 10.59 17.04 12.25
C VAL A 297 10.78 18.24 13.18
N SER A 298 10.15 18.20 14.35
CA SER A 298 10.21 19.27 15.34
C SER A 298 11.51 19.19 16.16
N GLN A 299 12.63 19.56 15.52
CA GLN A 299 13.88 19.85 16.22
C GLN A 299 13.67 21.08 17.13
N GLY A 300 13.28 20.85 18.38
CA GLY A 300 12.83 21.92 19.27
C GLY A 300 12.26 21.45 20.61
N GLY A 301 12.92 20.50 21.29
CA GLY A 301 12.53 20.05 22.62
C GLY A 301 13.76 19.71 23.47
N ALA A 302 14.01 20.50 24.51
CA ALA A 302 15.11 20.25 25.44
C ALA A 302 14.75 19.08 26.40
N PRO A 303 15.71 18.24 26.80
CA PRO A 303 15.43 17.07 27.63
C PRO A 303 15.26 17.43 29.11
N GLY A 304 14.13 17.00 29.70
CA GLY A 304 14.00 16.79 31.14
C GLY A 304 12.80 17.42 31.84
N THR A 305 11.84 16.59 32.24
CA THR A 305 11.53 16.34 33.67
C THR A 305 10.63 15.09 33.77
N ALA A 306 10.58 14.46 34.95
CA ALA A 306 9.92 13.17 35.18
C ALA A 306 8.57 13.31 35.90
N MET A 307 7.79 12.21 35.95
CA MET A 307 6.80 11.98 37.01
C MET A 307 6.67 10.48 37.28
N GLU A 308 6.61 10.11 38.56
CA GLU A 308 6.58 8.74 39.09
C GLU A 308 5.17 8.35 39.59
N ASP A 309 5.03 7.07 39.97
CA ASP A 309 4.00 6.48 40.86
C ASP A 309 2.49 6.64 40.55
N TYR A 310 1.85 5.53 40.15
CA TYR A 310 1.21 4.62 41.13
C TYR A 310 0.67 3.31 40.50
N LEU A 311 0.99 2.17 41.11
CA LEU A 311 0.51 0.80 40.83
C LEU A 311 0.64 -0.06 42.11
N PRO A 312 0.15 -1.33 42.18
CA PRO A 312 -0.80 -2.04 41.32
C PRO A 312 -2.09 -2.33 42.17
N ALA A 313 -2.80 -3.47 42.27
CA ALA A 313 -2.77 -4.81 41.66
C ALA A 313 -4.12 -5.54 41.86
N ASN A 314 -4.56 -6.38 40.90
CA ASN A 314 -4.92 -7.81 41.10
C ASN A 314 -5.50 -8.47 39.82
N LEU A 315 -5.27 -9.78 39.70
CA LEU A 315 -5.70 -10.70 38.62
C LEU A 315 -7.04 -11.40 38.94
N PRO A 316 -7.64 -12.26 38.09
CA PRO A 316 -7.55 -12.43 36.62
C PRO A 316 -8.93 -12.52 35.90
N ALA A 317 -8.95 -12.57 34.55
CA ALA A 317 -10.04 -13.20 33.78
C ALA A 317 -9.62 -13.63 32.35
N ALA A 318 -10.33 -14.60 31.78
CA ALA A 318 -10.19 -15.04 30.38
C ALA A 318 -10.74 -13.98 29.38
N PRO A 319 -10.32 -13.97 28.10
CA PRO A 319 -10.78 -12.99 27.12
C PRO A 319 -12.29 -13.08 26.88
N ARG A 320 -13.02 -12.09 27.41
CA ARG A 320 -14.40 -11.80 26.99
C ARG A 320 -14.40 -11.07 25.66
N LEU A 321 -15.54 -11.12 24.97
CA LEU A 321 -15.95 -10.03 24.08
C LEU A 321 -15.93 -8.73 24.90
N VAL A 322 -15.25 -7.69 24.39
CA VAL A 322 -15.26 -6.38 25.04
C VAL A 322 -16.66 -5.79 24.88
N GLU A 323 -17.43 -5.78 25.96
CA GLU A 323 -18.60 -4.92 26.07
C GLU A 323 -18.12 -3.47 25.93
N ALA A 324 -18.74 -2.71 25.03
CA ALA A 324 -18.37 -1.30 24.84
C ALA A 324 -18.47 -0.56 26.19
N SER A 325 -17.46 0.25 26.50
CA SER A 325 -17.40 1.02 27.75
C SER A 325 -18.70 1.80 27.93
N ALA A 326 -19.46 1.49 28.98
CA ALA A 326 -20.92 1.66 28.97
C ALA A 326 -21.46 3.10 28.86
N ASN A 327 -20.58 4.11 28.84
CA ASN A 327 -20.93 5.51 28.60
C ASN A 327 -19.95 6.17 27.63
N LEU A 328 -20.49 6.88 26.64
CA LEU A 328 -19.90 8.07 26.02
C LEU A 328 -19.08 8.89 27.04
N PRO A 329 -17.87 9.37 26.70
CA PRO A 329 -17.02 10.14 27.62
C PRO A 329 -17.53 11.58 27.80
N ASP A 330 -17.14 12.25 28.89
CA ASP A 330 -17.48 13.66 29.12
C ASP A 330 -16.67 14.63 28.27
N SER A 331 -15.43 14.28 27.93
CA SER A 331 -14.57 15.04 27.04
C SER A 331 -13.92 14.12 26.00
N VAL A 332 -13.53 14.69 24.87
CA VAL A 332 -12.83 14.04 23.75
C VAL A 332 -11.78 15.01 23.22
N SER A 333 -10.59 14.53 22.88
CA SER A 333 -9.58 15.31 22.16
C SER A 333 -9.72 15.11 20.65
N VAL A 334 -9.79 16.21 19.90
CA VAL A 334 -10.05 16.25 18.45
C VAL A 334 -8.91 17.02 17.76
N ASN A 335 -7.80 16.34 17.52
CA ASN A 335 -6.53 16.91 17.01
C ASN A 335 -6.44 16.82 15.47
N LEU A 336 -7.50 17.23 14.77
CA LEU A 336 -7.55 17.14 13.31
C LEU A 336 -6.38 17.93 12.67
N PRO A 337 -5.64 17.36 11.71
CA PRO A 337 -4.70 18.12 10.87
C PRO A 337 -5.38 19.26 10.10
N ASP A 338 -4.64 20.32 9.76
CA ASP A 338 -5.16 21.38 8.89
C ASP A 338 -5.41 20.85 7.48
N ALA A 339 -6.60 21.10 6.95
CA ALA A 339 -7.02 20.63 5.63
C ALA A 339 -8.00 21.63 4.98
N THR A 340 -7.99 21.67 3.65
CA THR A 340 -8.83 22.56 2.84
C THR A 340 -9.73 21.76 1.90
N LEU A 341 -10.94 22.27 1.68
CA LEU A 341 -11.87 21.73 0.68
C LEU A 341 -11.32 21.95 -0.74
N PRO A 342 -11.67 21.10 -1.72
CA PRO A 342 -11.23 21.27 -3.11
C PRO A 342 -11.61 22.64 -3.67
N GLU A 343 -10.65 23.35 -4.27
CA GLU A 343 -10.93 24.64 -4.89
C GLU A 343 -11.93 24.51 -6.04
N CYS A 344 -12.85 25.46 -6.10
CA CYS A 344 -13.86 25.57 -7.15
C CYS A 344 -13.48 26.77 -8.02
N THR A 345 -12.80 26.52 -9.13
CA THR A 345 -12.30 27.53 -10.08
C THR A 345 -13.19 27.63 -11.32
N SER A 346 -13.13 28.76 -12.04
CA SER A 346 -13.88 28.93 -13.28
C SER A 346 -13.30 28.12 -14.45
N THR A 347 -14.13 27.84 -15.46
CA THR A 347 -13.80 27.01 -16.62
C THR A 347 -14.48 27.53 -17.89
N ASP A 348 -13.83 27.42 -19.05
CA ASP A 348 -14.34 27.90 -20.35
C ASP A 348 -15.64 27.24 -20.84
N ALA A 349 -16.11 26.20 -20.15
CA ALA A 349 -17.33 25.46 -20.44
C ALA A 349 -18.06 25.08 -19.13
N PRO A 350 -19.40 24.91 -19.16
CA PRO A 350 -20.17 24.50 -18.00
C PRO A 350 -19.78 23.09 -17.55
N THR A 351 -19.28 22.95 -16.31
CA THR A 351 -18.99 21.64 -15.69
C THR A 351 -19.60 21.52 -14.30
N ILE A 352 -19.79 20.28 -13.85
CA ILE A 352 -20.07 19.95 -12.45
C ILE A 352 -19.02 18.95 -11.98
N ARG A 353 -18.51 19.16 -10.77
CA ARG A 353 -17.67 18.21 -10.04
C ARG A 353 -18.29 17.96 -8.67
N LEU A 354 -18.23 16.71 -8.21
CA LEU A 354 -18.65 16.30 -6.87
C LEU A 354 -17.47 15.57 -6.23
N TRP A 355 -17.17 15.92 -4.98
CA TRP A 355 -16.17 15.21 -4.17
C TRP A 355 -16.85 14.65 -2.91
N PRO A 356 -16.52 13.40 -2.51
CA PRO A 356 -15.81 12.39 -3.32
C PRO A 356 -16.68 11.89 -4.50
N GLY A 357 -16.08 11.31 -5.54
CA GLY A 357 -16.81 10.86 -6.74
C GLY A 357 -17.78 9.68 -6.53
N SER A 358 -17.82 9.10 -5.33
CA SER A 358 -18.69 7.99 -4.91
C SER A 358 -18.80 7.99 -3.38
N GLY A 359 -19.83 7.35 -2.84
CA GLY A 359 -20.02 7.22 -1.40
C GLY A 359 -21.26 6.39 -1.04
N GLU A 360 -21.71 6.52 0.20
CA GLU A 360 -22.81 5.76 0.79
C GLU A 360 -23.99 6.66 1.20
N ILE A 361 -25.17 6.06 1.29
CA ILE A 361 -26.34 6.63 1.96
C ILE A 361 -25.93 7.05 3.38
N GLY A 362 -26.27 8.28 3.78
CA GLY A 362 -25.85 8.89 5.05
C GLY A 362 -24.66 9.84 4.95
N GLU A 363 -23.85 9.72 3.89
CA GLU A 363 -22.73 10.64 3.64
C GLU A 363 -23.21 11.91 2.88
N TRP A 364 -22.30 12.87 2.70
CA TRP A 364 -22.53 14.08 1.91
C TRP A 364 -21.40 14.34 0.88
N TRP A 365 -21.64 15.31 0.01
CA TRP A 365 -20.79 15.68 -1.13
C TRP A 365 -20.61 17.19 -1.24
N PHE A 366 -19.36 17.61 -1.43
CA PHE A 366 -19.01 18.98 -1.82
C PHE A 366 -19.11 19.10 -3.34
N GLY A 367 -19.87 20.07 -3.83
CA GLY A 367 -20.15 20.27 -5.25
C GLY A 367 -19.61 21.59 -5.77
N CYS A 368 -18.97 21.53 -6.93
CA CYS A 368 -18.54 22.70 -7.70
C CYS A 368 -19.24 22.71 -9.05
N ALA A 369 -19.91 23.81 -9.39
CA ALA A 369 -20.36 24.13 -10.73
C ALA A 369 -19.52 25.31 -11.26
N SER A 370 -19.01 25.22 -12.48
CA SER A 370 -18.09 26.20 -13.06
C SER A 370 -18.44 26.45 -14.53
N GLY A 371 -18.15 27.64 -15.06
CA GLY A 371 -18.40 27.96 -16.47
C GLY A 371 -19.88 28.20 -16.81
N PHE A 372 -20.63 28.80 -15.90
CA PHE A 372 -22.00 29.28 -16.10
C PHE A 372 -22.04 30.81 -16.14
N ASP A 373 -23.16 31.41 -16.56
CA ASP A 373 -23.31 32.87 -16.55
C ASP A 373 -23.12 33.47 -15.14
N ALA A 374 -22.29 34.51 -15.05
CA ALA A 374 -21.94 35.16 -13.78
C ALA A 374 -23.13 35.88 -13.13
N ASN A 375 -23.23 35.76 -11.79
CA ASN A 375 -24.33 36.27 -10.97
C ASN A 375 -25.73 35.72 -11.32
N THR A 376 -25.84 34.58 -12.00
CA THR A 376 -27.13 33.96 -12.36
C THR A 376 -27.48 32.77 -11.46
N PRO A 377 -28.77 32.54 -11.14
CA PRO A 377 -29.20 31.36 -10.38
C PRO A 377 -29.18 30.10 -11.28
N LEU A 378 -28.71 28.99 -10.73
CA LEU A 378 -28.68 27.70 -11.44
C LEU A 378 -29.93 26.88 -11.10
N LYS A 379 -30.73 26.54 -12.11
CA LYS A 379 -31.80 25.55 -11.96
C LYS A 379 -31.16 24.16 -11.83
N VAL A 380 -31.66 23.39 -10.86
CA VAL A 380 -31.26 22.03 -10.57
C VAL A 380 -32.38 21.06 -10.96
N ASP A 381 -32.05 20.03 -11.73
CA ASP A 381 -32.88 18.84 -11.90
C ASP A 381 -32.07 17.61 -11.44
N ALA A 382 -32.44 17.05 -10.29
CA ALA A 382 -31.73 15.93 -9.67
C ALA A 382 -32.61 14.69 -9.64
N ARG A 383 -32.12 13.57 -10.20
CA ARG A 383 -32.73 12.25 -10.04
C ARG A 383 -32.01 11.49 -8.92
N LEU A 384 -32.80 11.01 -7.95
CA LEU A 384 -32.36 10.25 -6.79
C LEU A 384 -32.22 8.76 -7.12
N GLY A 385 -31.65 7.97 -6.21
CA GLY A 385 -31.43 6.53 -6.39
C GLY A 385 -32.72 5.70 -6.49
N ASP A 386 -33.81 6.14 -5.86
CA ASP A 386 -35.17 5.60 -6.05
C ASP A 386 -35.78 5.91 -7.44
N GLY A 387 -35.12 6.74 -8.25
CA GLY A 387 -35.55 7.18 -9.57
C GLY A 387 -36.42 8.44 -9.59
N LYS A 388 -36.80 8.98 -8.42
CA LYS A 388 -37.58 10.22 -8.28
C LYS A 388 -36.80 11.41 -8.80
N LEU A 389 -37.48 12.30 -9.52
CA LEU A 389 -36.94 13.60 -9.91
C LEU A 389 -37.34 14.66 -8.89
N ILE A 390 -36.38 15.48 -8.45
CA ILE A 390 -36.61 16.71 -7.70
C ILE A 390 -36.01 17.90 -8.46
N THR A 391 -36.65 19.06 -8.34
CA THR A 391 -36.24 20.30 -9.00
C THR A 391 -36.19 21.43 -7.98
N PHE A 392 -35.09 22.18 -7.96
CA PHE A 392 -34.88 23.34 -7.10
C PHE A 392 -33.91 24.32 -7.76
N ASN A 393 -33.57 25.44 -7.11
CA ASN A 393 -32.58 26.40 -7.61
C ASN A 393 -31.45 26.55 -6.60
N LEU A 394 -30.21 26.64 -7.08
CA LEU A 394 -29.10 27.20 -6.31
C LEU A 394 -29.16 28.73 -6.38
N THR A 395 -28.71 29.40 -5.31
CA THR A 395 -28.48 30.85 -5.33
C THR A 395 -27.39 31.21 -6.36
N ALA A 396 -27.32 32.49 -6.73
CA ALA A 396 -26.48 32.96 -7.83
C ALA A 396 -25.03 32.47 -7.81
N THR A 397 -24.46 32.25 -9.00
CA THR A 397 -23.02 32.10 -9.25
C THR A 397 -22.25 33.35 -8.81
N SER A 398 -20.92 33.23 -8.66
CA SER A 398 -20.02 34.35 -8.46
C SER A 398 -19.92 35.24 -9.71
N SER A 399 -19.16 36.34 -9.59
CA SER A 399 -18.70 37.17 -10.72
C SER A 399 -17.87 36.40 -11.77
N GLU A 400 -17.41 35.19 -11.44
CA GLU A 400 -16.58 34.34 -12.30
C GLU A 400 -17.37 33.18 -12.93
N GLY A 401 -18.70 33.10 -12.72
CA GLY A 401 -19.52 32.00 -13.24
C GLY A 401 -19.41 30.70 -12.44
N VAL A 402 -19.03 30.80 -11.15
CA VAL A 402 -18.72 29.66 -10.28
C VAL A 402 -19.75 29.52 -9.16
N LYS A 403 -20.10 28.29 -8.78
CA LYS A 403 -20.96 28.00 -7.63
C LYS A 403 -20.54 26.76 -6.85
N VAL A 404 -20.19 26.96 -5.59
CA VAL A 404 -20.11 25.87 -4.59
C VAL A 404 -21.51 25.54 -4.05
N PHE A 405 -21.78 24.26 -3.83
CA PHE A 405 -22.98 23.74 -3.19
C PHE A 405 -22.66 22.45 -2.39
N ARG A 406 -23.62 21.97 -1.59
CA ARG A 406 -23.51 20.72 -0.82
C ARG A 406 -24.69 19.81 -1.16
N TRP A 407 -24.44 18.51 -1.30
CA TRP A 407 -25.48 17.49 -1.50
C TRP A 407 -25.39 16.46 -0.37
N TYR A 408 -26.53 16.03 0.17
CA TYR A 408 -26.62 15.09 1.29
C TYR A 408 -27.48 13.92 0.87
N SER A 409 -27.06 12.67 1.08
CA SER A 409 -27.88 11.52 0.67
C SER A 409 -28.67 10.96 1.85
N ALA A 410 -29.90 11.45 2.00
CA ALA A 410 -30.78 11.01 3.07
C ALA A 410 -31.25 9.55 2.86
N PRO A 411 -31.48 8.75 3.93
CA PRO A 411 -31.76 7.31 3.79
C PRO A 411 -32.99 6.96 2.93
N LYS A 412 -33.96 7.87 2.89
CA LYS A 412 -35.19 7.79 2.06
C LYS A 412 -34.99 7.97 0.55
N GLU A 413 -33.79 8.34 0.09
CA GLU A 413 -33.50 8.61 -1.33
C GLU A 413 -33.10 7.34 -2.11
N GLY A 414 -32.75 6.27 -1.39
CA GLY A 414 -32.35 4.97 -1.95
C GLY A 414 -30.94 4.96 -2.53
N SER A 415 -30.22 3.85 -2.39
CA SER A 415 -28.93 3.64 -3.05
C SER A 415 -29.09 3.35 -4.54
N GLY A 416 -28.33 4.03 -5.40
CA GLY A 416 -28.46 3.91 -6.86
C GLY A 416 -27.55 4.87 -7.61
N VAL A 417 -27.80 5.04 -8.91
CA VAL A 417 -27.16 6.08 -9.74
C VAL A 417 -27.94 7.38 -9.55
N PHE A 418 -27.33 8.35 -8.88
CA PHE A 418 -27.83 9.72 -8.78
C PHE A 418 -27.39 10.51 -10.02
N SER A 419 -28.23 11.44 -10.45
CA SER A 419 -28.07 12.18 -11.72
C SER A 419 -28.45 13.64 -11.53
N LEU A 420 -27.46 14.52 -11.40
CA LEU A 420 -27.63 15.96 -11.18
C LEU A 420 -27.39 16.70 -12.49
N SER A 421 -28.39 17.46 -12.95
CA SER A 421 -28.27 18.38 -14.08
C SER A 421 -28.44 19.81 -13.62
N LEU A 422 -27.56 20.71 -14.05
CA LEU A 422 -27.65 22.15 -13.80
C LEU A 422 -27.87 22.91 -15.11
N SER A 423 -28.65 23.99 -15.06
CA SER A 423 -28.81 24.93 -16.17
C SER A 423 -29.00 26.38 -15.71
N ASP A 424 -28.35 27.32 -16.38
CA ASP A 424 -28.56 28.76 -16.19
C ASP A 424 -29.60 29.35 -17.18
N PRO A 425 -29.96 30.65 -17.07
CA PRO A 425 -30.88 31.31 -18.01
C PRO A 425 -30.31 31.53 -19.42
N GLY A 426 -28.99 31.62 -19.59
CA GLY A 426 -28.33 31.70 -20.90
C GLY A 426 -28.45 30.40 -21.70
N GLY A 427 -28.68 29.29 -21.02
CA GLY A 427 -28.90 27.97 -21.60
C GLY A 427 -27.67 27.06 -21.52
N HIS A 428 -26.62 27.45 -20.80
CA HIS A 428 -25.50 26.58 -20.47
C HIS A 428 -25.97 25.44 -19.57
N LYS A 429 -25.45 24.24 -19.80
CA LYS A 429 -25.87 23.03 -19.07
C LYS A 429 -24.70 22.11 -18.80
N ALA A 430 -24.71 21.52 -17.61
CA ALA A 430 -23.82 20.44 -17.23
C ALA A 430 -24.62 19.33 -16.54
N LYS A 431 -24.06 18.12 -16.55
CA LYS A 431 -24.65 16.95 -15.89
C LYS A 431 -23.54 16.08 -15.29
N ILE A 432 -23.79 15.56 -14.09
CA ILE A 432 -22.94 14.55 -13.45
C ILE A 432 -23.82 13.38 -12.99
N ASP A 433 -23.31 12.17 -13.21
CA ASP A 433 -23.90 10.91 -12.73
C ASP A 433 -22.89 10.27 -11.76
N TRP A 434 -23.34 9.88 -10.57
CA TRP A 434 -22.49 9.23 -9.58
C TRP A 434 -23.25 8.12 -8.85
N GLN A 435 -22.51 7.13 -8.36
CA GLN A 435 -23.07 5.99 -7.64
C GLN A 435 -23.05 6.26 -6.14
N ILE A 436 -24.21 6.10 -5.50
CA ILE A 436 -24.34 6.05 -4.05
C ILE A 436 -24.70 4.61 -3.67
N ALA A 437 -23.89 3.99 -2.81
CA ALA A 437 -24.11 2.65 -2.28
C ALA A 437 -25.04 2.68 -1.07
N SER A 438 -25.59 1.52 -0.69
CA SER A 438 -26.24 1.37 0.61
C SER A 438 -25.18 1.51 1.71
N ALA A 439 -25.55 2.05 2.88
CA ALA A 439 -24.63 2.16 4.01
C ALA A 439 -24.05 0.78 4.38
N SER A 440 -22.72 0.63 4.29
CA SER A 440 -22.01 -0.60 4.69
C SER A 440 -21.59 -0.58 6.16
N ARG A 441 -21.62 0.61 6.76
CA ARG A 441 -21.19 0.97 8.11
C ARG A 441 -22.14 2.01 8.69
N PRO A 442 -22.18 2.20 10.03
CA PRO A 442 -22.93 3.28 10.66
C PRO A 442 -22.52 4.67 10.16
N HIS A 443 -23.52 5.52 9.89
CA HIS A 443 -23.35 6.96 9.63
C HIS A 443 -24.36 7.76 10.45
N VAL A 444 -23.95 8.94 10.90
CA VAL A 444 -24.81 9.96 11.52
C VAL A 444 -24.65 11.26 10.72
N LEU A 445 -25.75 11.98 10.50
CA LEU A 445 -25.77 13.22 9.71
C LEU A 445 -26.74 14.23 10.32
N THR A 446 -26.34 15.50 10.37
CA THR A 446 -27.18 16.64 10.74
C THR A 446 -27.47 17.51 9.50
N PHE A 447 -28.76 17.80 9.24
CA PHE A 447 -29.16 18.56 8.05
C PHE A 447 -30.08 19.74 8.41
N PRO A 448 -29.73 21.00 8.05
CA PRO A 448 -28.44 21.43 7.48
C PRO A 448 -27.29 21.36 8.50
N HIS A 449 -26.05 21.18 8.03
CA HIS A 449 -24.85 21.25 8.89
C HIS A 449 -24.74 22.58 9.65
N THR A 450 -25.14 23.68 9.03
CA THR A 450 -25.24 24.98 9.70
C THR A 450 -26.67 25.20 10.16
N VAL A 451 -26.94 24.85 11.41
CA VAL A 451 -28.24 24.97 12.06
C VAL A 451 -28.51 26.45 12.34
N VAL A 452 -29.42 27.03 11.56
CA VAL A 452 -29.97 28.36 11.81
C VAL A 452 -31.12 28.21 12.81
N LYS A 453 -30.95 28.80 14.00
CA LYS A 453 -31.88 28.65 15.13
C LYS A 453 -33.31 29.05 14.73
N GLY A 454 -34.26 28.13 14.89
CA GLY A 454 -35.66 28.32 14.53
C GLY A 454 -36.04 27.99 13.08
N VAL A 455 -35.10 27.58 12.23
CA VAL A 455 -35.38 27.12 10.85
C VAL A 455 -35.73 25.62 10.80
N GLY A 456 -35.43 24.87 11.88
CA GLY A 456 -35.55 23.42 11.94
C GLY A 456 -34.29 22.71 11.41
N SER A 457 -34.09 21.47 11.85
CA SER A 457 -32.93 20.66 11.46
C SER A 457 -33.23 19.18 11.66
N ASP A 458 -33.00 18.34 10.66
CA ASP A 458 -33.10 16.89 10.79
C ASP A 458 -31.82 16.28 11.39
N LEU A 459 -31.98 15.17 12.09
CA LEU A 459 -30.95 14.20 12.44
C LEU A 459 -31.27 12.87 11.74
N TYR A 460 -30.29 12.34 11.01
CA TYR A 460 -30.35 11.08 10.29
C TYR A 460 -29.37 10.05 10.87
N LEU A 461 -29.78 8.78 10.88
CA LEU A 461 -28.89 7.62 11.05
C LEU A 461 -29.10 6.63 9.91
N THR A 462 -28.08 5.84 9.59
CA THR A 462 -28.15 4.72 8.64
C THR A 462 -26.97 3.77 8.85
N GLY A 463 -27.08 2.52 8.35
CA GLY A 463 -26.04 1.50 8.48
C GLY A 463 -25.80 0.97 9.89
N PHE A 464 -26.65 1.33 10.86
CA PHE A 464 -26.67 0.70 12.18
C PHE A 464 -27.38 -0.66 12.12
N PRO A 465 -27.25 -1.54 13.12
CA PRO A 465 -28.05 -2.75 13.24
C PRO A 465 -29.54 -2.40 13.35
N ALA A 466 -30.38 -3.23 12.73
CA ALA A 466 -31.84 -3.07 12.79
C ALA A 466 -32.33 -3.12 14.24
N ASN A 467 -33.07 -2.10 14.67
CA ASN A 467 -33.52 -1.92 16.06
C ASN A 467 -32.38 -1.78 17.10
N ALA A 468 -31.24 -1.21 16.72
CA ALA A 468 -30.24 -0.76 17.69
C ALA A 468 -30.73 0.45 18.50
N GLU A 469 -30.48 0.44 19.81
CA GLU A 469 -30.38 1.69 20.58
C GLU A 469 -29.03 2.32 20.24
N VAL A 470 -29.03 3.60 19.87
CA VAL A 470 -27.83 4.39 19.58
C VAL A 470 -27.78 5.55 20.57
N LYS A 471 -26.66 5.67 21.29
CA LYS A 471 -26.40 6.83 22.14
C LYS A 471 -25.71 7.89 21.29
N LEU A 472 -26.10 9.15 21.45
CA LEU A 472 -25.52 10.28 20.73
C LEU A 472 -25.05 11.32 21.74
N GLY A 473 -23.74 11.57 21.78
CA GLY A 473 -23.15 12.65 22.55
C GLY A 473 -22.97 13.89 21.68
N ILE A 474 -23.43 15.04 22.17
CA ILE A 474 -23.20 16.34 21.53
C ILE A 474 -22.05 17.02 22.28
N TYR A 475 -20.93 17.23 21.59
CA TYR A 475 -19.72 17.84 22.11
C TYR A 475 -19.54 19.24 21.51
N ARG A 476 -19.29 20.25 22.34
CA ARG A 476 -18.92 21.59 21.87
C ARG A 476 -17.41 21.63 21.68
N LEU A 477 -16.96 22.14 20.53
CA LEU A 477 -15.54 22.24 20.20
C LEU A 477 -14.95 23.56 20.70
N ALA A 478 -13.81 23.48 21.36
CA ALA A 478 -12.90 24.60 21.59
C ALA A 478 -12.00 24.83 20.36
N LYS A 479 -11.26 25.95 20.31
CA LYS A 479 -10.34 26.21 19.18
C LYS A 479 -9.12 25.29 19.18
N GLU A 480 -8.81 24.77 20.36
CA GLU A 480 -7.64 23.97 20.70
C GLU A 480 -7.89 22.46 20.50
N GLY A 481 -9.00 22.07 19.85
CA GLY A 481 -9.38 20.67 19.60
C GLY A 481 -10.03 19.96 20.80
N ALA A 482 -10.04 20.57 22.00
CA ALA A 482 -10.76 20.01 23.14
C ALA A 482 -12.29 20.06 22.92
N ALA A 483 -12.96 18.90 23.01
CA ALA A 483 -14.39 18.76 22.80
C ALA A 483 -15.09 18.35 24.11
N GLN A 484 -16.01 19.17 24.63
CA GLN A 484 -16.71 18.91 25.89
C GLN A 484 -18.17 18.52 25.64
N ARG A 485 -18.64 17.41 26.20
CA ARG A 485 -20.04 16.98 26.13
C ARG A 485 -20.95 18.02 26.77
N VAL A 486 -21.89 18.55 26.00
CA VAL A 486 -22.92 19.51 26.46
C VAL A 486 -24.32 18.90 26.52
N ALA A 487 -24.57 17.82 25.81
CA ALA A 487 -25.82 17.08 25.85
C ALA A 487 -25.61 15.62 25.42
N GLN A 488 -26.57 14.76 25.76
CA GLN A 488 -26.66 13.40 25.27
C GLN A 488 -28.12 13.06 25.00
N LEU A 489 -28.38 12.34 23.91
CA LEU A 489 -29.67 11.72 23.62
C LEU A 489 -29.51 10.22 23.33
N LYS A 490 -30.61 9.48 23.51
CA LYS A 490 -30.76 8.11 23.01
C LYS A 490 -31.76 8.11 21.87
N VAL A 491 -31.49 7.35 20.82
CA VAL A 491 -32.40 7.17 19.69
C VAL A 491 -32.44 5.70 19.27
N GLN A 492 -33.50 5.31 18.58
CA GLN A 492 -33.70 3.94 18.12
C GLN A 492 -33.62 3.90 16.60
N ALA A 493 -32.75 3.04 16.05
CA ALA A 493 -32.75 2.73 14.62
C ALA A 493 -33.99 1.88 14.27
N ASP A 494 -34.52 2.03 13.06
CA ASP A 494 -35.66 1.26 12.58
C ASP A 494 -35.29 -0.20 12.22
N SER A 495 -36.23 -0.96 11.67
CA SER A 495 -36.01 -2.34 11.23
C SER A 495 -35.02 -2.49 10.05
N ASN A 496 -34.56 -1.38 9.46
CA ASN A 496 -33.61 -1.32 8.35
C ASN A 496 -32.24 -0.76 8.80
N GLY A 497 -32.10 -0.34 10.07
CA GLY A 497 -30.88 0.30 10.58
C GLY A 497 -30.81 1.81 10.37
N MET A 498 -31.95 2.47 10.13
CA MET A 498 -32.05 3.88 9.72
C MET A 498 -32.86 4.72 10.72
N LEU A 499 -32.68 6.04 10.68
CA LEU A 499 -33.51 7.01 11.41
C LEU A 499 -33.64 8.32 10.61
N GLN A 500 -34.79 8.98 10.75
CA GLN A 500 -34.93 10.43 10.61
C GLN A 500 -35.75 10.94 11.81
N LYS A 501 -35.27 11.98 12.50
CA LYS A 501 -36.05 12.77 13.47
C LYS A 501 -35.70 14.25 13.37
N ASP A 502 -36.63 15.12 13.80
CA ASP A 502 -36.31 16.52 14.07
C ASP A 502 -35.31 16.62 15.23
N PHE A 503 -34.23 17.37 15.02
CA PHE A 503 -33.11 17.55 15.94
C PHE A 503 -33.36 18.79 16.82
N ALA A 504 -34.50 18.82 17.49
CA ALA A 504 -34.92 19.91 18.37
C ALA A 504 -33.87 20.30 19.43
N GLU A 505 -33.03 19.35 19.84
CA GLU A 505 -31.89 19.56 20.73
C GLU A 505 -30.91 20.63 20.20
N ALA A 506 -30.67 20.69 18.88
CA ALA A 506 -29.75 21.66 18.29
C ALA A 506 -30.23 23.12 18.43
N ASN A 507 -31.54 23.36 18.52
CA ASN A 507 -32.09 24.69 18.75
C ASN A 507 -31.82 25.22 20.18
N GLN A 508 -31.49 24.33 21.12
CA GLN A 508 -31.17 24.68 22.52
C GLN A 508 -29.69 25.02 22.71
N LEU A 509 -28.83 24.62 21.76
CA LEU A 509 -27.40 24.91 21.78
C LEU A 509 -27.10 26.41 21.66
N GLN A 510 -25.89 26.77 22.09
CA GLN A 510 -25.31 28.10 21.91
C GLN A 510 -24.63 28.18 20.53
N PRO A 511 -24.31 29.38 20.01
CA PRO A 511 -23.54 29.48 18.77
C PRO A 511 -22.13 28.86 18.89
N GLY A 512 -21.65 28.25 17.79
CA GLY A 512 -20.32 27.63 17.68
C GLY A 512 -20.29 26.33 16.87
N SER A 513 -19.09 25.73 16.75
CA SER A 513 -18.87 24.40 16.16
C SER A 513 -19.13 23.28 17.18
N TYR A 514 -19.67 22.16 16.70
CA TYR A 514 -20.07 21.00 17.48
C TYR A 514 -19.67 19.70 16.77
N MET A 515 -19.36 18.68 17.56
CA MET A 515 -19.19 17.29 17.11
C MET A 515 -20.31 16.44 17.69
N LEU A 516 -20.96 15.64 16.85
CA LEU A 516 -21.97 14.65 17.21
C LEU A 516 -21.34 13.26 17.10
N LEU A 517 -21.25 12.53 18.20
CA LEU A 517 -20.57 11.24 18.29
C LEU A 517 -21.56 10.14 18.67
N ALA A 518 -21.64 9.09 17.85
CA ALA A 518 -22.59 7.99 18.00
C ALA A 518 -21.91 6.75 18.60
N GLU A 519 -22.53 6.16 19.63
CA GLU A 519 -22.10 4.91 20.26
C GLU A 519 -23.17 3.82 20.03
N GLY A 520 -22.72 2.69 19.48
CA GLY A 520 -23.49 1.50 19.14
C GLY A 520 -22.53 0.38 18.69
N LEU A 521 -23.03 -0.64 17.99
CA LEU A 521 -22.17 -1.63 17.33
C LEU A 521 -22.39 -1.59 15.81
N PRO A 522 -21.35 -1.73 14.96
CA PRO A 522 -19.92 -1.80 15.30
C PRO A 522 -19.37 -0.46 15.82
N THR A 523 -18.18 -0.50 16.41
CA THR A 523 -17.36 0.68 16.73
C THR A 523 -16.05 0.68 15.95
N TYR A 524 -15.54 1.89 15.73
CA TYR A 524 -14.28 2.20 15.07
C TYR A 524 -13.48 3.15 15.96
N ARG A 525 -12.16 3.06 15.87
CA ARG A 525 -11.27 4.15 16.26
C ARG A 525 -11.13 5.08 15.05
N PHE A 526 -11.36 6.36 15.25
CA PHE A 526 -11.10 7.39 14.24
C PHE A 526 -9.66 7.89 14.41
N ALA A 527 -8.98 8.22 13.32
CA ALA A 527 -7.76 9.00 13.40
C ALA A 527 -8.07 10.37 14.02
N ASP A 528 -7.11 10.91 14.78
CA ASP A 528 -7.15 12.26 15.35
C ASP A 528 -8.29 12.54 16.34
N ILE A 529 -9.04 11.52 16.74
CA ILE A 529 -10.05 11.55 17.81
C ILE A 529 -9.68 10.47 18.86
N ASP A 530 -9.57 10.85 20.12
CA ASP A 530 -9.01 9.98 21.18
C ASP A 530 -9.96 8.88 21.73
N THR A 531 -11.12 8.70 21.11
CA THR A 531 -12.15 7.73 21.55
C THR A 531 -12.67 6.83 20.41
N THR A 532 -13.46 5.80 20.76
CA THR A 532 -14.09 4.90 19.78
C THR A 532 -15.58 5.21 19.63
N ALA A 533 -16.08 5.18 18.40
CA ALA A 533 -17.46 5.52 18.05
C ALA A 533 -17.95 4.66 16.88
N SER A 534 -19.26 4.55 16.70
CA SER A 534 -19.85 3.98 15.48
C SER A 534 -19.79 4.95 14.30
N ALA A 535 -20.08 6.23 14.56
CA ALA A 535 -20.07 7.31 13.58
C ALA A 535 -19.80 8.67 14.26
N VAL A 536 -19.29 9.63 13.51
CA VAL A 536 -18.98 11.00 13.97
C VAL A 536 -19.37 12.00 12.88
N GLU A 537 -19.92 13.14 13.29
CA GLU A 537 -20.37 14.24 12.43
C GLU A 537 -19.95 15.60 13.05
N PHE A 538 -19.65 16.60 12.22
CA PHE A 538 -19.33 17.98 12.59
C PHE A 538 -20.35 18.97 12.03
N PHE A 539 -20.97 19.76 12.91
CA PHE A 539 -22.01 20.71 12.57
C PHE A 539 -21.83 22.04 13.32
N SER A 540 -22.45 23.11 12.85
CA SER A 540 -22.38 24.43 13.46
C SER A 540 -23.76 24.98 13.82
N VAL A 541 -23.82 25.82 14.84
CA VAL A 541 -25.03 26.52 15.27
C VAL A 541 -24.80 28.03 15.18
N GLY A 542 -25.67 28.75 14.47
CA GLY A 542 -25.64 30.22 14.43
C GLY A 542 -24.42 30.87 13.74
N GLY A 543 -23.62 30.11 13.01
CA GLY A 543 -22.47 30.56 12.22
C GLY A 543 -22.02 29.46 11.26
N GLU A 544 -21.17 29.78 10.28
CA GLU A 544 -20.63 28.76 9.37
C GLU A 544 -19.74 27.75 10.12
N LEU A 545 -19.72 26.50 9.65
CA LEU A 545 -18.76 25.50 10.12
C LEU A 545 -17.36 25.87 9.60
N ASP A 546 -16.33 25.66 10.39
CA ASP A 546 -14.96 25.91 9.94
C ASP A 546 -14.57 24.94 8.80
N PRO A 547 -13.85 25.40 7.75
CA PRO A 547 -13.54 24.57 6.58
C PRO A 547 -12.77 23.29 6.88
N LYS A 548 -12.09 23.26 8.03
CA LYS A 548 -11.37 22.11 8.57
C LYS A 548 -12.36 21.05 9.04
N SER A 549 -13.22 21.33 10.02
CA SER A 549 -14.29 20.40 10.43
C SER A 549 -15.19 19.98 9.27
N GLU A 550 -15.49 20.87 8.32
CA GLU A 550 -16.22 20.51 7.10
C GLU A 550 -15.46 19.51 6.22
N PHE A 551 -14.17 19.75 5.94
CA PHE A 551 -13.32 18.77 5.24
C PHE A 551 -13.30 17.43 5.97
N TYR A 552 -13.28 17.45 7.31
CA TYR A 552 -13.29 16.20 8.06
C TYR A 552 -14.59 15.43 7.87
N THR A 553 -15.81 15.93 8.09
CA THR A 553 -17.00 15.10 7.76
C THR A 553 -16.97 14.60 6.32
N LEU A 554 -16.54 15.43 5.35
CA LEU A 554 -16.49 15.02 3.96
C LEU A 554 -15.62 13.76 3.71
N PHE A 555 -14.54 13.55 4.48
CA PHE A 555 -13.60 12.44 4.28
C PHE A 555 -13.45 11.48 5.47
N LEU A 556 -14.04 11.76 6.62
CA LEU A 556 -14.03 10.96 7.85
C LEU A 556 -14.85 9.69 7.63
N GLY A 557 -14.17 8.63 7.20
CA GLY A 557 -14.82 7.43 6.70
C GLY A 557 -14.17 6.83 5.45
N ARG A 558 -13.60 7.70 4.61
CA ARG A 558 -13.35 7.40 3.20
C ARG A 558 -11.85 7.40 2.83
N LYS A 559 -10.99 7.91 3.71
CA LYS A 559 -9.52 7.74 3.64
C LYS A 559 -9.11 6.43 4.34
N PRO A 560 -8.27 5.57 3.72
CA PRO A 560 -7.60 4.47 4.43
C PRO A 560 -6.86 4.97 5.68
N GLY A 561 -6.87 4.19 6.75
CA GLY A 561 -6.24 4.53 8.03
C GLY A 561 -7.00 5.54 8.91
N VAL A 562 -7.97 6.30 8.36
CA VAL A 562 -8.76 7.27 9.16
C VAL A 562 -9.85 6.60 10.00
N LEU A 563 -10.26 5.37 9.66
CA LEU A 563 -10.97 4.48 10.59
C LEU A 563 -10.25 3.13 10.68
N VAL A 564 -10.20 2.60 11.91
CA VAL A 564 -9.79 1.22 12.20
C VAL A 564 -10.92 0.56 12.99
N ALA A 565 -11.46 -0.56 12.49
CA ALA A 565 -12.48 -1.32 13.23
C ALA A 565 -11.90 -1.86 14.54
N VAL A 566 -12.65 -1.74 15.64
CA VAL A 566 -12.16 -2.15 16.97
C VAL A 566 -12.12 -3.69 17.07
N GLY A 567 -10.99 -4.27 16.66
CA GLY A 567 -10.73 -5.71 16.74
C GLY A 567 -10.04 -6.34 15.53
N GLU A 568 -9.82 -5.62 14.42
CA GLU A 568 -9.16 -6.18 13.21
C GLU A 568 -7.73 -5.62 13.03
N LYS A 569 -6.77 -6.49 12.70
CA LYS A 569 -5.37 -6.12 12.45
C LYS A 569 -5.16 -5.81 10.94
N PRO A 570 -4.60 -4.66 10.56
CA PRO A 570 -4.42 -4.28 9.15
C PRO A 570 -3.29 -5.05 8.47
N ALA A 571 -3.28 -5.03 7.13
CA ALA A 571 -2.24 -5.60 6.28
C ALA A 571 -1.90 -4.63 5.12
N SER A 572 -0.63 -4.63 4.68
CA SER A 572 -0.09 -3.75 3.63
C SER A 572 0.39 -4.52 2.39
N GLU A 573 0.69 -3.80 1.31
CA GLU A 573 0.74 -4.32 -0.07
C GLU A 573 2.14 -4.79 -0.57
N ILE A 574 2.17 -5.22 -1.84
CA ILE A 574 3.31 -5.80 -2.57
C ILE A 574 3.75 -4.85 -3.70
N ALA A 575 5.02 -4.46 -3.73
CA ALA A 575 5.67 -3.76 -4.85
C ALA A 575 6.46 -4.72 -5.77
N GLU A 576 7.00 -4.23 -6.90
CA GLU A 576 7.43 -5.08 -8.02
C GLU A 576 8.66 -4.53 -8.77
N ALA A 577 9.79 -5.24 -8.72
CA ALA A 577 11.01 -4.88 -9.43
C ALA A 577 10.97 -5.27 -10.92
N THR A 578 11.64 -4.49 -11.77
CA THR A 578 11.89 -4.80 -13.19
C THR A 578 13.36 -4.48 -13.53
N SER A 579 13.98 -5.20 -14.46
CA SER A 579 15.31 -4.88 -14.97
C SER A 579 15.42 -5.01 -16.50
N SER A 580 16.37 -4.29 -17.09
CA SER A 580 16.73 -4.33 -18.52
C SER A 580 18.24 -4.06 -18.69
N PRO A 581 18.94 -4.66 -19.69
CA PRO A 581 20.40 -4.63 -19.77
C PRO A 581 20.98 -3.87 -20.99
N SER A 582 22.30 -3.70 -20.98
CA SER A 582 23.21 -3.27 -22.08
C SER A 582 24.64 -3.72 -21.74
N GLU A 583 25.62 -3.90 -22.64
CA GLU A 583 25.68 -3.93 -24.12
C GLU A 583 27.06 -4.49 -24.56
N GLU A 584 27.18 -5.16 -25.71
CA GLU A 584 28.45 -5.22 -26.49
C GLU A 584 28.26 -5.69 -27.96
N THR A 585 29.23 -5.38 -28.83
CA THR A 585 29.10 -5.17 -30.30
C THR A 585 30.49 -5.26 -30.99
N PRO A 586 30.73 -5.49 -32.31
CA PRO A 586 29.96 -6.10 -33.43
C PRO A 586 30.73 -7.24 -34.18
N ALA A 587 30.11 -7.84 -35.24
CA ALA A 587 30.82 -8.42 -36.40
C ALA A 587 29.96 -8.39 -37.68
N THR A 588 30.57 -8.34 -38.88
CA THR A 588 29.89 -7.96 -40.14
C THR A 588 29.99 -9.03 -41.26
N ALA A 589 28.90 -9.24 -42.00
CA ALA A 589 28.86 -9.91 -43.31
C ALA A 589 27.68 -9.38 -44.19
N THR A 590 27.69 -9.61 -45.50
CA THR A 590 27.05 -8.69 -46.49
C THR A 590 26.03 -9.34 -47.46
N ALA A 591 25.03 -8.55 -47.90
CA ALA A 591 24.12 -8.73 -49.05
C ALA A 591 23.10 -9.89 -49.01
N THR A 592 21.78 -9.69 -49.17
CA THR A 592 21.11 -9.28 -50.42
C THR A 592 19.64 -8.92 -50.15
N SER A 593 19.01 -8.06 -50.96
CA SER A 593 17.67 -7.48 -50.72
C SER A 593 16.47 -8.35 -51.17
N VAL A 594 15.43 -8.44 -50.34
CA VAL A 594 14.09 -9.00 -50.64
C VAL A 594 13.01 -8.11 -49.98
N PRO A 595 11.82 -7.90 -50.57
CA PRO A 595 10.78 -7.05 -49.98
C PRO A 595 10.27 -7.55 -48.61
N PRO A 596 9.80 -6.66 -47.72
CA PRO A 596 9.47 -7.01 -46.34
C PRO A 596 8.24 -7.91 -46.25
N THR A 597 8.49 -9.21 -46.05
CA THR A 597 7.49 -10.13 -45.49
C THR A 597 7.28 -9.76 -44.03
N ALA A 598 6.03 -9.58 -43.59
CA ALA A 598 5.72 -9.17 -42.23
C ALA A 598 6.21 -10.21 -41.20
N THR A 599 7.31 -9.90 -40.51
CA THR A 599 7.87 -10.72 -39.43
C THR A 599 6.82 -10.95 -38.33
N PRO A 600 6.56 -12.20 -37.91
CA PRO A 600 5.68 -12.43 -36.77
C PRO A 600 6.32 -11.83 -35.52
N ALA A 601 5.64 -10.84 -34.92
CA ALA A 601 6.18 -10.07 -33.80
C ALA A 601 6.70 -10.96 -32.67
N THR A 602 8.00 -10.84 -32.38
CA THR A 602 8.67 -11.60 -31.32
C THR A 602 8.03 -11.29 -29.98
N VAL A 603 7.47 -12.30 -29.32
CA VAL A 603 6.83 -12.10 -28.01
C VAL A 603 7.92 -12.00 -26.95
N ALA A 604 8.31 -10.77 -26.62
CA ALA A 604 9.19 -10.50 -25.48
C ALA A 604 8.59 -11.04 -24.18
N THR A 605 9.41 -11.79 -23.44
CA THR A 605 9.21 -12.15 -22.03
C THR A 605 9.58 -10.96 -21.15
N THR A 606 8.83 -10.73 -20.08
CA THR A 606 9.27 -9.88 -18.96
C THR A 606 10.31 -10.65 -18.13
N ALA A 607 11.19 -9.92 -17.43
CA ALA A 607 12.26 -10.52 -16.62
C ALA A 607 11.74 -11.45 -15.49
N ASN A 608 10.50 -11.23 -15.05
CA ASN A 608 9.96 -11.78 -13.80
C ASN A 608 9.19 -13.11 -13.96
N GLY A 609 9.20 -13.74 -15.14
CA GLY A 609 8.52 -15.02 -15.39
C GLY A 609 6.98 -14.97 -15.36
N ILE A 610 6.38 -13.77 -15.36
CA ILE A 610 4.92 -13.56 -15.36
C ILE A 610 4.35 -13.89 -16.76
N PRO A 611 3.44 -14.87 -16.91
CA PRO A 611 2.86 -15.20 -18.20
C PRO A 611 1.97 -14.08 -18.74
N LYS A 612 2.12 -13.78 -20.03
CA LYS A 612 1.54 -12.57 -20.65
C LYS A 612 0.00 -12.60 -20.70
N VAL A 613 -0.63 -11.78 -19.86
CA VAL A 613 -2.09 -11.53 -19.86
C VAL A 613 -2.56 -11.11 -21.26
N PHE A 614 -3.41 -11.93 -21.87
CA PHE A 614 -3.87 -11.73 -23.24
C PHE A 614 -5.28 -11.12 -23.28
N THR A 615 -5.39 -9.80 -23.20
CA THR A 615 -6.69 -9.11 -23.34
C THR A 615 -7.22 -9.18 -24.78
N LEU A 616 -8.55 -9.25 -24.89
CA LEU A 616 -9.31 -9.24 -26.14
C LEU A 616 -10.28 -8.07 -26.13
N ALA A 617 -10.60 -7.54 -27.31
CA ALA A 617 -11.71 -6.62 -27.45
C ALA A 617 -13.03 -7.30 -27.08
N ALA A 618 -13.93 -6.58 -26.42
CA ALA A 618 -15.27 -7.06 -26.07
C ALA A 618 -16.35 -6.33 -26.90
N ASP A 619 -17.49 -6.98 -27.14
CA ASP A 619 -18.68 -6.33 -27.67
C ASP A 619 -19.46 -5.59 -26.58
N ASN A 620 -20.45 -4.76 -26.96
CA ASN A 620 -21.30 -4.00 -26.03
C ASN A 620 -22.08 -4.87 -25.03
N SER A 621 -22.08 -6.20 -25.18
CA SER A 621 -22.68 -7.14 -24.22
C SER A 621 -21.64 -7.84 -23.35
N GLY A 622 -20.35 -7.53 -23.49
CA GLY A 622 -19.22 -8.10 -22.76
C GLY A 622 -18.68 -9.43 -23.29
N ARG A 623 -18.90 -9.79 -24.57
CA ARG A 623 -18.35 -11.02 -25.17
C ARG A 623 -17.03 -10.76 -25.90
N PRO A 624 -16.03 -11.66 -25.82
CA PRO A 624 -14.77 -11.49 -26.53
C PRO A 624 -15.00 -11.56 -28.05
N VAL A 625 -14.33 -10.68 -28.80
CA VAL A 625 -14.40 -10.56 -30.26
C VAL A 625 -13.08 -11.01 -30.86
N CYS A 626 -13.12 -11.66 -32.03
CA CYS A 626 -11.91 -12.05 -32.74
C CYS A 626 -11.03 -10.82 -33.08
N PRO A 627 -9.70 -10.91 -32.97
CA PRO A 627 -8.81 -9.81 -33.34
C PRO A 627 -9.05 -9.30 -34.77
N ALA A 628 -9.07 -7.98 -34.94
CA ALA A 628 -9.39 -7.28 -36.19
C ALA A 628 -10.75 -7.65 -36.83
N LYS A 629 -11.76 -7.98 -36.01
CA LYS A 629 -13.13 -8.30 -36.43
C LYS A 629 -14.13 -7.50 -35.60
N THR A 630 -15.32 -7.23 -36.15
CA THR A 630 -16.47 -6.70 -35.38
C THR A 630 -17.35 -7.85 -34.91
N ALA A 631 -18.10 -7.68 -33.80
CA ALA A 631 -18.93 -8.74 -33.22
C ALA A 631 -20.03 -9.30 -34.17
N LYS A 632 -20.43 -8.52 -35.18
CA LYS A 632 -21.41 -8.92 -36.20
C LYS A 632 -20.78 -9.73 -37.35
N GLU A 633 -19.45 -9.69 -37.52
CA GLU A 633 -18.78 -10.36 -38.64
C GLU A 633 -18.62 -11.87 -38.39
N ARG A 634 -18.79 -12.69 -39.45
CA ARG A 634 -18.64 -14.15 -39.41
C ARG A 634 -17.19 -14.62 -39.30
N ALA A 635 -16.62 -14.49 -38.11
CA ALA A 635 -15.26 -14.94 -37.81
C ALA A 635 -15.23 -16.25 -37.01
N ILE A 636 -14.16 -17.02 -37.24
CA ILE A 636 -13.71 -18.09 -36.34
C ILE A 636 -12.24 -17.78 -36.04
N CYS A 637 -11.85 -17.81 -34.77
CA CYS A 637 -10.47 -17.57 -34.36
C CYS A 637 -10.08 -18.42 -33.14
N ILE A 638 -8.77 -18.50 -32.91
CA ILE A 638 -8.13 -19.26 -31.83
C ILE A 638 -7.06 -18.36 -31.21
N VAL A 639 -7.14 -18.17 -29.90
CA VAL A 639 -6.36 -17.19 -29.15
C VAL A 639 -6.09 -17.69 -27.71
N PRO A 640 -4.86 -17.52 -27.17
CA PRO A 640 -3.62 -17.21 -27.90
C PRO A 640 -3.21 -18.35 -28.86
N THR A 641 -2.25 -18.09 -29.76
CA THR A 641 -1.68 -19.13 -30.66
C THR A 641 -0.50 -19.89 -30.07
N THR A 642 0.04 -19.45 -28.93
CA THR A 642 0.99 -20.18 -28.09
C THR A 642 0.46 -20.15 -26.66
N VAL A 643 0.55 -21.26 -25.93
CA VAL A 643 -0.11 -21.47 -24.64
C VAL A 643 0.76 -22.35 -23.74
N GLU A 644 0.79 -22.08 -22.44
CA GLU A 644 1.46 -22.96 -21.46
C GLU A 644 0.57 -24.12 -21.03
N GLN A 645 1.16 -25.26 -20.70
CA GLN A 645 0.45 -26.31 -19.95
C GLN A 645 -0.20 -25.71 -18.69
N GLY A 646 -1.42 -26.12 -18.36
CA GLY A 646 -2.18 -25.57 -17.24
C GLY A 646 -2.93 -24.26 -17.51
N THR A 647 -2.63 -23.56 -18.60
CA THR A 647 -3.43 -22.40 -19.04
C THR A 647 -4.51 -22.83 -20.05
N TYR A 648 -5.01 -21.94 -20.92
CA TYR A 648 -6.06 -22.31 -21.89
C TYR A 648 -6.01 -21.55 -23.21
N VAL A 649 -6.62 -22.17 -24.22
CA VAL A 649 -6.88 -21.59 -25.55
C VAL A 649 -8.38 -21.40 -25.72
N LEU A 650 -8.78 -20.15 -26.01
CA LEU A 650 -10.13 -19.78 -26.37
C LEU A 650 -10.32 -19.93 -27.89
N MET A 651 -11.45 -20.53 -28.27
CA MET A 651 -11.91 -20.69 -29.65
C MET A 651 -13.23 -19.97 -29.78
N ILE A 652 -13.28 -18.93 -30.62
CA ILE A 652 -14.44 -18.06 -30.79
C ILE A 652 -15.09 -18.36 -32.15
N MET A 653 -16.42 -18.49 -32.18
CA MET A 653 -17.24 -18.51 -33.39
C MET A 653 -18.33 -17.44 -33.27
N GLN A 654 -18.26 -16.39 -34.09
CA GLN A 654 -19.11 -15.18 -33.98
C GLN A 654 -19.82 -14.83 -35.29
N GLY A 655 -20.90 -14.04 -35.25
CA GLY A 655 -21.67 -13.57 -36.42
C GLY A 655 -22.51 -14.64 -37.15
N PHE A 656 -22.66 -15.84 -36.58
CA PHE A 656 -23.41 -16.94 -37.20
C PHE A 656 -24.92 -16.85 -36.94
N LYS A 657 -25.74 -17.71 -37.56
CA LYS A 657 -27.17 -17.79 -37.21
C LYS A 657 -27.32 -18.44 -35.83
N SER A 658 -28.30 -18.02 -35.04
CA SER A 658 -28.68 -18.70 -33.78
C SER A 658 -28.89 -20.20 -34.02
N GLY A 659 -28.47 -21.04 -33.08
CA GLY A 659 -28.57 -22.50 -33.15
C GLY A 659 -27.54 -23.20 -34.06
N THR A 660 -26.73 -22.47 -34.83
CA THR A 660 -25.67 -23.04 -35.70
C THR A 660 -24.78 -24.00 -34.92
N SER A 661 -24.71 -25.26 -35.34
CA SER A 661 -23.83 -26.27 -34.76
C SER A 661 -22.40 -26.14 -35.31
N PHE A 662 -21.41 -26.30 -34.43
CA PHE A 662 -20.00 -26.40 -34.74
C PHE A 662 -19.44 -27.71 -34.20
N HIS A 663 -18.85 -28.51 -35.08
CA HIS A 663 -18.08 -29.69 -34.74
C HIS A 663 -16.61 -29.30 -34.62
N ILE A 664 -16.05 -29.44 -33.43
CA ILE A 664 -14.69 -29.03 -33.09
C ILE A 664 -13.86 -30.29 -32.86
N SER A 665 -12.70 -30.35 -33.51
CA SER A 665 -11.75 -31.46 -33.45
C SER A 665 -10.37 -30.92 -33.13
N VAL A 666 -9.75 -31.38 -32.05
CA VAL A 666 -8.40 -30.99 -31.63
C VAL A 666 -7.49 -32.20 -31.75
N LYS A 667 -6.52 -32.15 -32.67
CA LYS A 667 -5.48 -33.17 -32.85
C LYS A 667 -4.21 -32.75 -32.12
N THR A 668 -3.73 -33.59 -31.22
CA THR A 668 -2.48 -33.37 -30.46
C THR A 668 -1.24 -33.72 -31.30
N PRO A 669 -0.04 -33.24 -30.93
CA PRO A 669 1.23 -33.61 -31.56
C PRO A 669 1.44 -35.12 -31.70
N LYS A 670 1.02 -35.90 -30.69
CA LYS A 670 1.10 -37.37 -30.69
C LYS A 670 -0.06 -38.07 -31.42
N GLY A 671 -0.82 -37.34 -32.24
CA GLY A 671 -1.82 -37.91 -33.13
C GLY A 671 -3.20 -38.16 -32.52
N GLY A 672 -3.35 -38.12 -31.20
CA GLY A 672 -4.65 -38.25 -30.51
C GLY A 672 -5.63 -37.15 -30.91
N VAL A 673 -6.92 -37.48 -31.01
CA VAL A 673 -7.96 -36.55 -31.49
C VAL A 673 -9.14 -36.48 -30.52
N ALA A 674 -9.28 -35.35 -29.84
CA ALA A 674 -10.48 -35.02 -29.08
C ALA A 674 -11.52 -34.36 -29.98
N ARG A 675 -12.80 -34.65 -29.77
CA ARG A 675 -13.93 -34.08 -30.52
C ARG A 675 -15.04 -33.62 -29.58
N PHE A 676 -15.60 -32.44 -29.83
CA PHE A 676 -16.71 -31.89 -29.06
C PHE A 676 -17.51 -30.88 -29.89
N ASN A 677 -18.75 -30.63 -29.49
CA ASN A 677 -19.66 -29.76 -30.23
C ASN A 677 -19.96 -28.46 -29.46
N ARG A 678 -20.33 -27.41 -30.20
CA ARG A 678 -20.90 -26.15 -29.67
C ARG A 678 -22.06 -25.70 -30.55
N LYS A 679 -22.97 -24.87 -30.01
CA LYS A 679 -24.05 -24.24 -30.76
C LYS A 679 -24.03 -22.73 -30.54
N ALA A 680 -24.27 -21.95 -31.59
CA ALA A 680 -24.46 -20.50 -31.51
C ALA A 680 -25.66 -20.15 -30.62
N ASN A 681 -25.48 -19.19 -29.72
CA ASN A 681 -26.54 -18.62 -28.89
C ASN A 681 -27.46 -17.69 -29.71
N LYS A 682 -28.44 -17.05 -29.04
CA LYS A 682 -29.41 -16.12 -29.68
C LYS A 682 -28.75 -14.98 -30.48
N SER A 683 -27.53 -14.56 -30.11
CA SER A 683 -26.77 -13.50 -30.80
C SER A 683 -25.79 -14.01 -31.87
N GLY A 684 -25.82 -15.30 -32.21
CA GLY A 684 -24.92 -15.86 -33.24
C GLY A 684 -23.51 -16.18 -32.75
N PHE A 685 -23.30 -16.20 -31.42
CA PHE A 685 -22.00 -16.40 -30.79
C PHE A 685 -21.90 -17.77 -30.11
N ALA A 686 -20.74 -18.43 -30.22
CA ALA A 686 -20.37 -19.62 -29.49
C ALA A 686 -18.87 -19.62 -29.16
N GLU A 687 -18.52 -20.26 -28.04
CA GLU A 687 -17.14 -20.35 -27.55
C GLU A 687 -16.79 -21.80 -27.15
N ALA A 688 -15.49 -22.10 -27.20
CA ALA A 688 -14.92 -23.32 -26.66
C ALA A 688 -13.55 -23.04 -26.03
N HIS A 689 -13.19 -23.88 -25.05
CA HIS A 689 -11.94 -23.79 -24.31
C HIS A 689 -11.19 -25.11 -24.44
N TRP A 690 -9.88 -25.05 -24.69
CA TRP A 690 -8.97 -26.19 -24.56
C TRP A 690 -7.93 -25.90 -23.49
N TYR A 691 -7.77 -26.80 -22.52
CA TYR A 691 -6.80 -26.67 -21.43
C TYR A 691 -5.77 -27.80 -21.55
N PRO A 692 -4.53 -27.55 -21.99
CA PRO A 692 -3.49 -28.58 -22.07
C PRO A 692 -3.05 -29.04 -20.66
N LEU A 693 -3.30 -30.30 -20.32
CA LEU A 693 -2.99 -30.87 -19.00
C LEU A 693 -1.50 -31.23 -18.86
N ASN A 694 -1.03 -31.48 -17.62
CA ASN A 694 0.38 -31.77 -17.32
C ASN A 694 0.96 -32.96 -18.10
N ASN A 695 0.13 -33.97 -18.36
CA ASN A 695 0.53 -35.21 -19.02
C ASN A 695 0.35 -35.18 -20.56
N GLU A 696 -0.21 -34.11 -21.12
CA GLU A 696 -0.33 -33.98 -22.57
C GLU A 696 1.04 -33.72 -23.25
N SER A 697 1.08 -33.82 -24.58
CA SER A 697 2.29 -33.63 -25.38
C SER A 697 2.51 -32.18 -25.75
N LEU A 698 3.66 -31.61 -25.40
CA LEU A 698 4.12 -30.32 -25.93
C LEU A 698 4.23 -30.33 -27.46
N GLY A 699 4.13 -29.15 -28.08
CA GLY A 699 4.25 -28.95 -29.54
C GLY A 699 2.99 -28.39 -30.20
N ASN A 700 2.89 -28.54 -31.52
CA ASN A 700 1.82 -27.95 -32.33
C ASN A 700 0.54 -28.81 -32.36
N TYR A 701 -0.54 -28.31 -31.77
CA TYR A 701 -1.89 -28.86 -31.85
C TYR A 701 -2.57 -28.32 -33.11
N ARG A 702 -3.37 -29.14 -33.80
CA ARG A 702 -4.20 -28.72 -34.94
C ARG A 702 -5.67 -28.76 -34.56
N VAL A 703 -6.33 -27.62 -34.63
CA VAL A 703 -7.78 -27.50 -34.42
C VAL A 703 -8.46 -27.40 -35.78
N SER A 704 -9.55 -28.15 -35.94
CA SER A 704 -10.46 -28.06 -37.08
C SER A 704 -11.88 -27.81 -36.56
N ILE A 705 -12.55 -26.82 -37.12
CA ILE A 705 -13.93 -26.42 -36.77
C ILE A 705 -14.78 -26.44 -38.03
N VAL A 706 -15.90 -27.17 -38.00
CA VAL A 706 -16.84 -27.31 -39.11
C VAL A 706 -18.24 -26.93 -38.65
N GLY A 707 -18.82 -25.88 -39.23
CA GLY A 707 -20.15 -25.40 -38.86
C GLY A 707 -20.59 -24.15 -39.59
N GLY A 708 -21.90 -23.94 -39.74
CA GLY A 708 -22.46 -22.71 -40.32
C GLY A 708 -22.02 -22.40 -41.75
N GLY A 709 -21.72 -23.42 -42.56
CA GLY A 709 -21.16 -23.26 -43.90
C GLY A 709 -19.67 -22.90 -43.97
N LYS A 710 -18.97 -22.81 -42.83
CA LYS A 710 -17.51 -22.60 -42.78
C LYS A 710 -16.78 -23.86 -42.29
N LYS A 711 -15.61 -24.09 -42.89
CA LYS A 711 -14.56 -24.99 -42.40
C LYS A 711 -13.36 -24.12 -42.04
N PHE A 712 -12.89 -24.23 -40.81
CA PHE A 712 -11.72 -23.52 -40.29
C PHE A 712 -10.71 -24.54 -39.79
N SER A 713 -9.42 -24.29 -40.05
CA SER A 713 -8.33 -25.12 -39.54
C SER A 713 -7.14 -24.24 -39.20
N LYS A 714 -6.67 -24.27 -37.94
CA LYS A 714 -5.52 -23.50 -37.48
C LYS A 714 -4.77 -24.27 -36.40
N THR A 715 -3.48 -23.99 -36.25
CA THR A 715 -2.63 -24.58 -35.21
C THR A 715 -2.41 -23.63 -34.04
N PHE A 716 -2.19 -24.19 -32.85
CA PHE A 716 -1.63 -23.50 -31.70
C PHE A 716 -0.51 -24.34 -31.08
N LYS A 717 0.47 -23.71 -30.42
CA LYS A 717 1.64 -24.37 -29.82
C LYS A 717 1.48 -24.47 -28.30
N VAL A 718 1.52 -25.68 -27.75
CA VAL A 718 1.65 -25.89 -26.29
C VAL A 718 3.13 -25.94 -25.92
N ILE A 719 3.53 -25.10 -24.98
CA ILE A 719 4.87 -25.07 -24.37
C ILE A 719 4.80 -25.52 -22.89
N LYS A 720 5.96 -25.87 -22.32
CA LYS A 720 6.07 -26.18 -20.89
C LYS A 720 5.61 -24.97 -20.08
N ALA A 721 4.93 -25.21 -18.97
CA ALA A 721 4.69 -24.19 -17.95
C ALA A 721 6.02 -23.59 -17.45
N GLN A 722 6.07 -22.26 -17.35
CA GLN A 722 7.20 -21.50 -16.79
C GLN A 722 7.02 -21.24 -15.29
N SER A 723 5.78 -20.96 -14.87
CA SER A 723 5.37 -20.79 -13.47
C SER A 723 4.27 -21.81 -13.09
N PRO A 724 3.95 -21.97 -11.78
CA PRO A 724 2.91 -22.90 -11.35
C PRO A 724 1.52 -22.53 -11.87
N HIS A 725 0.78 -23.52 -12.39
CA HIS A 725 -0.62 -23.39 -12.81
C HIS A 725 -1.50 -24.47 -12.19
N VAL A 726 -2.73 -24.12 -11.79
CA VAL A 726 -3.84 -25.05 -11.50
C VAL A 726 -4.84 -24.97 -12.64
N VAL A 727 -5.38 -26.12 -13.08
CA VAL A 727 -6.48 -26.14 -14.05
C VAL A 727 -7.52 -27.21 -13.74
N VAL A 728 -8.80 -26.84 -13.87
CA VAL A 728 -9.94 -27.70 -13.55
C VAL A 728 -10.71 -28.09 -14.82
N GLN A 729 -10.84 -29.40 -15.07
CA GLN A 729 -11.62 -29.96 -16.18
C GLN A 729 -12.70 -30.94 -15.70
N SER A 730 -13.92 -30.95 -16.26
CA SER A 730 -14.57 -29.86 -16.99
C SER A 730 -15.29 -28.97 -15.98
N ARG A 731 -15.18 -27.65 -16.13
CA ARG A 731 -15.93 -26.68 -15.30
C ARG A 731 -17.45 -26.80 -15.48
N SER A 732 -17.91 -27.40 -16.58
CA SER A 732 -19.31 -27.74 -16.79
C SER A 732 -19.44 -29.25 -17.05
N VAL A 733 -19.92 -29.98 -16.04
CA VAL A 733 -20.23 -31.41 -16.06
C VAL A 733 -21.63 -31.65 -15.51
N LYS A 734 -22.24 -32.80 -15.83
CA LYS A 734 -23.45 -33.25 -15.13
C LYS A 734 -23.10 -33.45 -13.64
N PRO A 735 -23.91 -32.93 -12.68
CA PRO A 735 -23.70 -33.20 -11.26
C PRO A 735 -23.63 -34.71 -10.99
N GLY A 736 -22.69 -35.15 -10.15
CA GLY A 736 -22.34 -36.58 -10.03
C GLY A 736 -21.08 -36.97 -10.82
N THR A 737 -20.69 -36.19 -11.84
CA THR A 737 -19.42 -36.41 -12.57
C THR A 737 -18.27 -35.82 -11.74
N PRO A 738 -17.16 -36.55 -11.52
CA PRO A 738 -15.99 -36.00 -10.86
C PRO A 738 -15.30 -34.91 -11.71
N VAL A 739 -14.73 -33.90 -11.04
CA VAL A 739 -13.82 -32.93 -11.65
C VAL A 739 -12.38 -33.42 -11.55
N ILE A 740 -11.62 -33.18 -12.60
CA ILE A 740 -10.17 -33.37 -12.67
C ILE A 740 -9.52 -32.04 -12.32
N ILE A 741 -8.55 -32.07 -11.40
CA ILE A 741 -7.66 -30.94 -11.13
C ILE A 741 -6.26 -31.38 -11.55
N SER A 742 -5.69 -30.67 -12.52
CA SER A 742 -4.32 -30.86 -12.99
C SER A 742 -3.49 -29.67 -12.55
N VAL A 743 -2.25 -29.92 -12.17
CA VAL A 743 -1.28 -28.88 -11.80
C VAL A 743 0.02 -29.11 -12.58
N THR A 744 0.76 -28.04 -12.85
CA THR A 744 2.00 -28.07 -13.65
C THR A 744 2.85 -26.83 -13.37
N GLY A 745 4.10 -26.80 -13.81
CA GLY A 745 5.02 -25.68 -13.55
C GLY A 745 5.62 -25.65 -12.14
N LEU A 746 5.41 -26.71 -11.36
CA LEU A 746 6.02 -26.91 -10.04
C LEU A 746 7.40 -27.56 -10.16
N ALA A 747 8.12 -27.69 -9.03
CA ALA A 747 9.33 -28.50 -8.98
C ALA A 747 8.99 -30.00 -9.19
N PRO A 748 9.85 -30.77 -9.89
CA PRO A 748 9.59 -32.18 -10.20
C PRO A 748 9.88 -33.10 -8.99
N SER A 749 9.09 -34.17 -8.85
CA SER A 749 9.19 -35.14 -7.75
C SER A 749 8.95 -34.59 -6.33
N THR A 750 8.52 -33.34 -6.18
CA THR A 750 8.31 -32.61 -4.92
C THR A 750 6.90 -32.82 -4.37
N ASN A 751 6.75 -32.74 -3.04
CA ASN A 751 5.45 -32.82 -2.36
C ASN A 751 4.85 -31.41 -2.19
N TYR A 752 3.55 -31.28 -2.40
CA TYR A 752 2.77 -30.04 -2.22
C TYR A 752 1.39 -30.36 -1.62
N ILE A 753 0.71 -29.36 -1.07
CA ILE A 753 -0.65 -29.46 -0.54
C ILE A 753 -1.62 -28.86 -1.57
N LEU A 754 -2.59 -29.66 -2.04
CA LEU A 754 -3.71 -29.20 -2.85
C LEU A 754 -4.93 -28.95 -1.96
N ALA A 755 -5.18 -27.68 -1.62
CA ALA A 755 -6.33 -27.28 -0.83
C ALA A 755 -7.54 -26.97 -1.71
N ARG A 756 -8.75 -27.25 -1.20
CA ARG A 756 -10.03 -26.85 -1.80
C ARG A 756 -10.89 -26.19 -0.74
N TYR A 757 -11.44 -25.04 -1.10
CA TYR A 757 -12.37 -24.25 -0.31
C TYR A 757 -13.73 -24.18 -1.01
N GLN A 758 -14.78 -23.95 -0.25
CA GLN A 758 -16.16 -23.86 -0.69
C GLN A 758 -16.75 -22.51 -0.29
N GLY A 759 -17.31 -21.80 -1.27
CA GLY A 759 -18.01 -20.53 -1.10
C GLY A 759 -19.46 -20.61 -1.61
N LYS A 760 -20.28 -19.64 -1.22
CA LYS A 760 -21.60 -19.40 -1.81
C LYS A 760 -21.48 -18.33 -2.88
N GLU A 761 -22.02 -18.59 -4.08
CA GLU A 761 -22.11 -17.60 -5.16
C GLU A 761 -23.05 -16.45 -4.73
N LYS A 762 -22.46 -15.30 -4.42
CA LYS A 762 -23.18 -14.02 -4.31
C LYS A 762 -23.32 -13.39 -5.70
N LYS A 763 -24.23 -12.42 -5.85
CA LYS A 763 -24.28 -11.55 -7.04
C LYS A 763 -23.22 -10.45 -6.98
N GLU A 764 -23.06 -9.85 -5.81
CA GLU A 764 -22.19 -8.72 -5.49
C GLU A 764 -21.58 -8.92 -4.08
N GLY A 765 -20.44 -8.28 -3.80
CA GLY A 765 -19.72 -8.36 -2.52
C GLY A 765 -18.96 -9.67 -2.26
N ASP A 766 -18.16 -9.68 -1.18
CA ASP A 766 -17.14 -10.71 -0.95
C ASP A 766 -17.65 -12.13 -0.71
N ILE A 767 -16.94 -13.10 -1.26
CA ILE A 767 -17.25 -14.52 -1.12
C ILE A 767 -16.34 -15.14 -0.06
N ALA A 768 -16.87 -15.32 1.14
CA ALA A 768 -16.21 -16.12 2.17
C ALA A 768 -16.05 -17.58 1.70
N PHE A 769 -14.81 -18.07 1.69
CA PHE A 769 -14.43 -19.42 1.27
C PHE A 769 -13.99 -20.26 2.47
N LYS A 770 -14.77 -21.28 2.84
CA LYS A 770 -14.41 -22.22 3.92
C LYS A 770 -13.59 -23.38 3.38
N LEU A 771 -12.45 -23.71 3.99
CA LEU A 771 -11.66 -24.90 3.66
C LEU A 771 -12.50 -26.19 3.83
N ILE A 772 -12.45 -27.09 2.85
CA ILE A 772 -13.20 -28.37 2.88
C ILE A 772 -12.36 -29.62 2.63
N SER A 773 -11.16 -29.50 2.06
CA SER A 773 -10.23 -30.62 1.91
C SER A 773 -8.83 -30.13 1.59
N GLU A 774 -7.84 -30.60 2.33
CA GLU A 774 -6.44 -30.60 1.92
C GLU A 774 -6.08 -31.97 1.35
N THR A 775 -5.10 -32.02 0.45
CA THR A 775 -4.70 -33.28 -0.19
C THR A 775 -3.24 -33.19 -0.61
N ALA A 776 -2.39 -34.04 -0.02
CA ALA A 776 -1.02 -34.20 -0.47
C ALA A 776 -0.98 -34.65 -1.94
N ILE A 777 -0.22 -33.92 -2.75
CA ILE A 777 0.13 -34.23 -4.13
C ILE A 777 1.65 -34.34 -4.24
N LYS A 778 2.13 -35.35 -4.97
CA LYS A 778 3.53 -35.44 -5.39
C LYS A 778 3.59 -35.19 -6.89
N THR A 779 4.49 -34.33 -7.33
CA THR A 779 4.67 -34.05 -8.75
C THR A 779 5.38 -35.19 -9.47
N ASP A 780 5.09 -35.33 -10.76
CA ASP A 780 5.83 -36.17 -11.68
C ASP A 780 7.20 -35.54 -12.03
N LYS A 781 7.98 -36.28 -12.81
CA LYS A 781 9.31 -35.85 -13.31
C LYS A 781 9.27 -34.66 -14.30
N ARG A 782 8.13 -34.01 -14.50
CA ARG A 782 7.96 -32.78 -15.29
C ARG A 782 7.43 -31.60 -14.47
N GLY A 783 7.21 -31.78 -13.16
CA GLY A 783 6.67 -30.72 -12.31
C GLY A 783 5.14 -30.62 -12.37
N GLY A 784 4.42 -31.71 -12.65
CA GLY A 784 2.96 -31.71 -12.66
C GLY A 784 2.32 -32.85 -11.87
N ALA A 785 1.09 -32.68 -11.44
CA ALA A 785 0.31 -33.71 -10.76
C ALA A 785 -1.16 -33.63 -11.18
N ARG A 786 -1.92 -34.69 -10.88
CA ARG A 786 -3.34 -34.77 -11.22
C ARG A 786 -4.11 -35.47 -10.10
N LYS A 787 -5.19 -34.85 -9.64
CA LYS A 787 -6.16 -35.41 -8.71
C LYS A 787 -7.56 -35.35 -9.32
N GLN A 788 -8.46 -36.16 -8.79
CA GLN A 788 -9.84 -36.24 -9.24
C GLN A 788 -10.75 -36.23 -8.02
N PHE A 789 -11.70 -35.29 -8.01
CA PHE A 789 -12.61 -35.07 -6.88
C PHE A 789 -14.04 -35.33 -7.34
N GLY A 790 -14.75 -36.21 -6.64
CA GLY A 790 -16.18 -36.44 -6.88
C GLY A 790 -16.99 -35.17 -6.66
N THR A 791 -17.98 -34.91 -7.53
CA THR A 791 -19.04 -33.93 -7.27
C THR A 791 -20.34 -34.68 -7.01
N LYS A 792 -21.20 -34.16 -6.14
CA LYS A 792 -22.52 -34.71 -5.82
C LYS A 792 -23.60 -33.86 -6.50
N ALA A 793 -24.82 -34.40 -6.60
CA ALA A 793 -25.96 -33.68 -7.18
C ALA A 793 -26.21 -32.30 -6.51
N LYS A 794 -26.03 -32.25 -5.19
CA LYS A 794 -26.18 -31.04 -4.36
C LYS A 794 -25.06 -30.00 -4.53
N ASP A 795 -23.95 -30.35 -5.17
CA ASP A 795 -22.81 -29.44 -5.35
C ASP A 795 -23.01 -28.53 -6.58
N LYS A 796 -24.15 -28.69 -7.29
CA LYS A 796 -24.50 -27.93 -8.49
C LYS A 796 -24.65 -26.45 -8.17
N GLY A 797 -23.81 -25.61 -8.77
CA GLY A 797 -23.83 -24.16 -8.55
C GLY A 797 -23.22 -23.70 -7.21
N ILE A 798 -22.54 -24.59 -6.48
CA ILE A 798 -21.66 -24.20 -5.38
C ILE A 798 -20.33 -23.72 -5.97
N LEU A 799 -19.74 -22.66 -5.41
CA LEU A 799 -18.45 -22.15 -5.87
C LEU A 799 -17.30 -22.82 -5.11
N PHE A 800 -16.29 -23.28 -5.82
CA PHE A 800 -15.10 -23.90 -5.23
C PHE A 800 -13.84 -23.18 -5.70
N LEU A 801 -12.99 -22.82 -4.74
CA LEU A 801 -11.65 -22.28 -4.94
C LEU A 801 -10.64 -23.39 -4.65
N THR A 802 -9.64 -23.56 -5.49
CA THR A 802 -8.56 -24.55 -5.32
C THR A 802 -7.22 -23.82 -5.29
N MET A 803 -6.32 -24.23 -4.40
CA MET A 803 -5.00 -23.63 -4.21
C MET A 803 -3.92 -24.71 -4.04
N ILE A 804 -2.68 -24.40 -4.42
CA ILE A 804 -1.49 -25.22 -4.12
C ILE A 804 -0.58 -24.47 -3.14
N PHE A 805 -0.13 -25.14 -2.09
CA PHE A 805 0.88 -24.64 -1.15
C PHE A 805 2.10 -25.58 -1.13
N LYS A 806 3.30 -25.10 -0.75
CA LYS A 806 4.32 -26.03 -0.24
C LYS A 806 3.90 -26.51 1.17
N PRO A 807 4.37 -27.66 1.66
CA PRO A 807 4.18 -28.02 3.06
C PRO A 807 4.87 -27.00 3.98
N GLY A 808 4.09 -26.32 4.83
CA GLY A 808 4.57 -25.25 5.72
C GLY A 808 4.26 -23.83 5.23
N ASP A 809 4.12 -23.61 3.92
CA ASP A 809 3.81 -22.30 3.35
C ASP A 809 2.32 -21.95 3.54
N SER A 810 2.03 -20.72 3.98
CA SER A 810 0.70 -20.09 3.89
C SER A 810 0.39 -19.48 2.52
N THR A 811 1.36 -19.46 1.61
CA THR A 811 1.30 -18.74 0.32
C THR A 811 0.88 -19.66 -0.85
N PRO A 812 -0.21 -19.33 -1.58
CA PRO A 812 -0.77 -20.20 -2.63
C PRO A 812 -0.05 -20.03 -3.97
N LEU A 813 0.89 -20.93 -4.27
CA LEU A 813 1.70 -20.99 -5.51
C LEU A 813 0.89 -20.85 -6.80
N ALA A 814 -0.35 -21.37 -6.81
CA ALA A 814 -1.31 -21.21 -7.90
C ALA A 814 -2.75 -21.43 -7.39
N LYS A 815 -3.73 -20.76 -8.00
CA LYS A 815 -5.14 -20.80 -7.58
C LYS A 815 -6.13 -20.77 -8.75
N GLU A 816 -7.27 -21.44 -8.62
CA GLU A 816 -8.26 -21.63 -9.69
C GLU A 816 -9.68 -21.86 -9.15
N VAL A 817 -10.71 -21.44 -9.89
CA VAL A 817 -12.12 -21.44 -9.46
C VAL A 817 -13.04 -22.20 -10.43
N TYR A 818 -13.95 -23.01 -9.86
CA TYR A 818 -14.95 -23.77 -10.62
C TYR A 818 -16.29 -23.89 -9.88
N SER A 819 -17.35 -24.23 -10.61
CA SER A 819 -18.66 -24.56 -10.04
C SER A 819 -19.30 -25.74 -10.78
N PRO A 820 -19.54 -26.90 -10.14
CA PRO A 820 -20.17 -28.05 -10.79
C PRO A 820 -21.51 -27.69 -11.43
N GLY A 821 -21.71 -28.07 -12.69
CA GLY A 821 -22.99 -27.90 -13.39
C GLY A 821 -23.45 -26.45 -13.62
N LYS A 822 -22.60 -25.43 -13.40
CA LYS A 822 -22.79 -24.05 -13.87
C LYS A 822 -21.61 -23.64 -14.74
N SER A 823 -21.87 -22.97 -15.86
CA SER A 823 -20.82 -22.23 -16.56
C SER A 823 -20.52 -20.97 -15.75
N LEU A 824 -19.30 -20.83 -15.22
CA LEU A 824 -18.83 -19.57 -14.66
C LEU A 824 -18.59 -18.59 -15.81
N TYR A 825 -19.46 -17.59 -15.95
CA TYR A 825 -19.28 -16.47 -16.89
C TYR A 825 -18.33 -15.40 -16.31
N LEU A 826 -17.21 -15.82 -15.72
CA LEU A 826 -16.17 -14.93 -15.21
C LEU A 826 -15.51 -14.22 -16.39
N ARG A 827 -15.83 -12.94 -16.55
CA ARG A 827 -15.41 -12.09 -17.67
C ARG A 827 -14.22 -11.26 -17.25
N TYR A 828 -13.04 -11.69 -17.69
CA TYR A 828 -11.75 -11.00 -17.55
C TYR A 828 -11.25 -10.81 -16.10
N PRO A 829 -9.95 -10.50 -15.93
CA PRO A 829 -8.85 -10.68 -16.90
C PRO A 829 -8.30 -12.12 -16.85
N PHE A 830 -7.25 -12.40 -17.61
CA PHE A 830 -6.59 -13.71 -17.69
C PHE A 830 -5.70 -14.02 -16.46
N ALA A 831 -5.93 -13.34 -15.31
CA ALA A 831 -5.04 -13.34 -14.15
C ALA A 831 -5.42 -14.33 -13.03
N TRP A 832 -6.67 -14.81 -12.96
CA TRP A 832 -7.09 -15.80 -11.95
C TRP A 832 -6.62 -17.20 -12.35
N GLY A 833 -5.33 -17.44 -12.17
CA GLY A 833 -4.61 -18.67 -12.50
C GLY A 833 -3.13 -18.64 -12.11
N GLN A 834 -2.50 -17.46 -12.21
CA GLN A 834 -1.12 -17.21 -11.81
C GLN A 834 -1.07 -16.36 -10.55
N TYR A 835 -0.24 -16.78 -9.59
CA TYR A 835 0.06 -16.01 -8.39
C TYR A 835 1.32 -15.16 -8.65
N LYS A 836 1.29 -13.90 -8.21
CA LYS A 836 2.45 -13.03 -8.10
C LYS A 836 2.96 -13.18 -6.65
N PRO A 837 4.20 -13.62 -6.41
CA PRO A 837 4.81 -13.57 -5.08
C PRO A 837 4.88 -12.13 -4.58
#